data_AF-A0A5B7W6N8-F1
#
_entry.id   AF-A0A5B7W6N8-F1
#
_cell.length_a   1.000
_cell.length_b   1.000
_cell.length_c   1.000
_cell.angle_alpha   90.00
_cell.angle_beta   90.00
_cell.angle_gamma   90.00
#
_symmetry.space_group_name_H-M   'P 1'
#
loop_
_entity.id
_entity.type
_entity.pdbx_description
1 polymer ?
#
loop_
_entity_poly.entity_id
_entity_poly.type
_entity_poly.pdbx_seq_one_letter_code
_entity_poly.pdbx_strand_id
1 'polypeptide(L)'
;MAQLIEPAVENSTRRTIQVTAISASANNHAPASGRIDTSPSAPPLTPVEQPAPDTAVPGQLSRRSLKILDEHFGALRFGNSTVTRAELKAMGARVHGQAISSANANMPAPDQDFLDGLSFDSAKVEARVRSAKTPDSSTVATLFYEITLSRSVDAPPLFIAADPLMPASSMDRLNKLGNAAQKMDIHHLETNENHPRWVNRGKSLASVTGVGLQAYGIYSGFIGTLDALKAGDLGEAAFNSGSIASEVGSLIIERGLAKGGVTMIESGSVVFSRFSATSAGAVFSRGAGLFASLITLPFDIASAVKSFNAAAAAHGKEAQDHYVSGGLSVAGAGVSLVLGAVALAGFGTLAGGLGLAAAAVLILGSEIYRAVRVVDDIDDYIELTAHERLRSGWFAFTRQELDQDVMDRFKIAKAYSDHTKELEVSAKDLLEGAYKHYVEYVINGSFNIELKPVQIWRYQWNEDAGERPFELDKVPVIVGGDDIIDARDGIAPNLKGSVKGSPGEDKGVLWRLGDGNDQVFGVTDQPNLFSYREGAKALTGGDKDDGFYFETTEAQLNRPLKPARTSTLEGGEGSDTLAFEGTLPAKDTRHVGYDINLQTGKVALRNHDPATDDILIAQVKSIENISTLRRGSNRVTGSDMADRISANGNDHINAGPGDDSIAIRGADCRVDGGPGTDRYYIAETSAQATIIEDGEQPSLIAFGWPMERIQRWRIVDSSLVVSSLRGKDGELSEHVLTIENVYKPVDGQRQVNNSQLQFRTRDGYGLVPQLPAHLTDSLPHDIECTVTVIGDRAPAPQIVNSGAVVIAEQESRHHFVSRDGRRVDFFAKANTPETSRTLHLDYKYEEILDIKYNYEVEAYEGVTGDTFLSYSNFRIWFYLPSKIIVFVDFISENQQKKTSANGFPNIKTADIQGVHDIVLVMQDGESYRLTHPYIPFQEDAAAPGYKIRSGAACLRRRHGNYRFIRPQRIKPFLLAATPQKINFPSASLAGIHALHGQASSYDVYPASNTTFSLSTPGAVTQTSNASTWTIYSSELTETVTRNEIQLTSENLQVGSAVIELPSLDHPGPVESISVATSSGNIYSVELLFEVLQLYLINAQGYTSVDALLADIRAHQERNELAVKVSVNNIGVTSRIGARVYYNSTNDYWGIDTDLTLRIKPEDLIIEPAQNT
;
A
#
# COMPACT_ATOMS: atom_id res chain seq x y z
N MET A 1 15.90 -1.67 -20.46
CA MET A 1 14.48 -1.38 -20.77
C MET A 1 13.66 -1.84 -19.59
N ALA A 2 13.30 -0.92 -18.70
CA ALA A 2 12.27 -1.16 -17.71
C ALA A 2 10.94 -0.98 -18.44
N GLN A 3 10.14 -2.04 -18.57
CA GLN A 3 8.71 -1.85 -18.80
C GLN A 3 8.22 -1.01 -17.63
N LEU A 4 7.69 0.17 -17.92
CA LEU A 4 6.84 0.90 -17.00
C LEU A 4 5.76 -0.10 -16.56
N ILE A 5 5.88 -0.58 -15.33
CA ILE A 5 4.71 -1.09 -14.61
C ILE A 5 3.97 0.19 -14.24
N GLU A 6 3.06 0.61 -15.13
CA GLU A 6 1.99 1.48 -14.71
C GLU A 6 1.30 0.75 -13.55
N PRO A 7 1.19 1.35 -12.34
CA PRO A 7 0.25 0.83 -11.37
C PRO A 7 -1.10 0.89 -12.06
N ALA A 8 -1.71 -0.27 -12.26
CA ALA A 8 -3.10 -0.36 -12.66
C ALA A 8 -3.91 0.32 -11.55
N VAL A 9 -4.12 1.63 -11.69
CA VAL A 9 -5.21 2.32 -11.03
C VAL A 9 -6.45 1.78 -11.73
N GLU A 10 -6.96 0.65 -11.24
CA GLU A 10 -8.35 0.30 -11.46
C GLU A 10 -9.17 1.45 -10.88
N ASN A 11 -9.50 2.41 -11.74
CA ASN A 11 -10.64 3.28 -11.55
C ASN A 11 -11.90 2.38 -11.62
N SER A 12 -12.19 1.67 -10.54
CA SER A 12 -13.46 0.97 -10.37
C SER A 12 -14.54 2.03 -10.18
N THR A 13 -15.05 2.53 -11.30
CA THR A 13 -16.22 3.43 -11.39
C THR A 13 -17.53 2.69 -11.10
N ARG A 14 -17.52 1.64 -10.26
CA ARG A 14 -18.72 0.88 -9.90
C ARG A 14 -19.16 1.27 -8.49
N ARG A 15 -20.30 1.96 -8.38
CA ARG A 15 -21.07 2.09 -7.14
C ARG A 15 -21.13 0.73 -6.44
N THR A 16 -20.76 0.67 -5.17
CA THR A 16 -20.72 -0.56 -4.36
C THR A 16 -22.10 -1.17 -4.10
N ILE A 17 -23.20 -0.40 -4.24
CA ILE A 17 -24.59 -0.86 -4.12
C ILE A 17 -25.45 -0.12 -5.16
N GLN A 18 -26.31 -0.84 -5.87
CA GLN A 18 -27.26 -0.26 -6.83
C GLN A 18 -28.67 -0.23 -6.23
N VAL A 19 -29.27 0.96 -6.14
CA VAL A 19 -30.61 1.15 -5.58
C VAL A 19 -31.53 1.74 -6.64
N THR A 20 -32.73 1.18 -6.80
CA THR A 20 -33.74 1.62 -7.77
C THR A 20 -35.10 1.75 -7.08
N ALA A 21 -35.80 2.86 -7.29
CA ALA A 21 -37.16 3.04 -6.77
C ALA A 21 -38.14 2.05 -7.44
N ILE A 22 -39.04 1.48 -6.66
CA ILE A 22 -40.11 0.59 -7.13
C ILE A 22 -41.47 1.08 -6.64
N SER A 23 -42.54 0.80 -7.38
CA SER A 23 -43.89 1.20 -6.98
C SER A 23 -44.43 0.38 -5.81
N ALA A 24 -44.00 -0.88 -5.72
CA ALA A 24 -44.33 -1.83 -4.66
C ALA A 24 -43.27 -2.93 -4.63
N SER A 25 -43.10 -3.59 -3.48
CA SER A 25 -42.27 -4.79 -3.36
C SER A 25 -42.81 -5.91 -4.26
N ALA A 26 -41.92 -6.72 -4.83
CA ALA A 26 -42.29 -7.96 -5.52
C ALA A 26 -42.95 -8.97 -4.58
N ASN A 27 -42.81 -8.80 -3.26
CA ASN A 27 -43.47 -9.57 -2.24
C ASN A 27 -44.70 -8.85 -1.68
N ASN A 28 -45.83 -8.98 -2.39
CA ASN A 28 -47.11 -8.40 -1.97
C ASN A 28 -47.76 -9.11 -0.75
N HIS A 29 -47.09 -10.11 -0.17
CA HIS A 29 -47.58 -10.91 0.96
C HIS A 29 -46.71 -10.73 2.21
N ALA A 30 -45.73 -9.83 2.19
CA ALA A 30 -44.80 -9.63 3.29
C ALA A 30 -45.55 -9.27 4.60
N PRO A 31 -45.18 -9.89 5.73
CA PRO A 31 -45.74 -9.49 7.03
C PRO A 31 -45.45 -8.02 7.33
N ALA A 32 -46.36 -7.37 8.07
CA ALA A 32 -46.12 -6.01 8.54
C ALA A 32 -45.05 -6.00 9.64
N SER A 33 -44.17 -4.99 9.65
CA SER A 33 -43.29 -4.71 10.79
C SER A 33 -44.12 -4.37 12.04
N GLY A 34 -43.76 -4.90 13.21
CA GLY A 34 -44.55 -4.74 14.45
C GLY A 34 -43.71 -4.39 15.68
N ARG A 35 -44.36 -3.96 16.76
CA ARG A 35 -43.75 -3.92 18.10
C ARG A 35 -43.62 -5.34 18.64
N ILE A 36 -42.59 -5.60 19.45
CA ILE A 36 -42.42 -6.87 20.15
C ILE A 36 -43.65 -7.10 21.02
N ASP A 37 -44.56 -7.97 20.58
CA ASP A 37 -45.69 -8.44 21.37
C ASP A 37 -45.37 -9.89 21.77
N THR A 38 -45.16 -10.13 23.06
CA THR A 38 -44.68 -11.42 23.60
C THR A 38 -45.77 -12.50 23.65
N SER A 39 -46.89 -12.30 22.95
CA SER A 39 -48.03 -13.21 22.95
C SER A 39 -48.04 -14.09 21.70
N PRO A 40 -48.18 -15.43 21.82
CA PRO A 40 -48.30 -16.30 20.66
C PRO A 40 -49.60 -16.00 19.90
N SER A 41 -49.45 -15.40 18.71
CA SER A 41 -50.38 -15.32 17.58
C SER A 41 -51.88 -15.37 17.90
N ALA A 42 -52.52 -14.20 17.95
CA ALA A 42 -53.94 -14.04 17.63
C ALA A 42 -54.06 -13.25 16.30
N PRO A 43 -55.02 -13.57 15.42
CA PRO A 43 -55.09 -12.99 14.08
C PRO A 43 -55.43 -11.49 14.15
N PRO A 44 -54.93 -10.64 13.24
CA PRO A 44 -55.44 -9.29 13.11
C PRO A 44 -56.85 -9.37 12.51
N LEU A 45 -57.86 -9.20 13.36
CA LEU A 45 -59.19 -8.81 12.93
C LEU A 45 -59.24 -7.28 12.85
N THR A 46 -59.86 -6.81 11.76
CA THR A 46 -60.19 -5.43 11.38
C THR A 46 -59.03 -4.55 10.87
N PRO A 47 -59.09 -4.08 9.61
CA PRO A 47 -58.29 -2.96 9.16
C PRO A 47 -58.67 -1.73 9.98
N VAL A 48 -57.70 -1.07 10.60
CA VAL A 48 -57.89 0.30 11.06
C VAL A 48 -58.00 1.16 9.80
N GLU A 49 -59.14 1.81 9.65
CA GLU A 49 -59.40 2.81 8.62
C GLU A 49 -58.36 3.93 8.78
N GLN A 50 -57.31 3.91 7.96
CA GLN A 50 -56.48 5.09 7.73
C GLN A 50 -57.36 6.16 7.08
N PRO A 51 -57.35 7.41 7.55
CA PRO A 51 -58.06 8.48 6.84
C PRO A 51 -57.54 8.54 5.41
N ALA A 52 -58.48 8.52 4.46
CA ALA A 52 -58.18 8.57 3.04
C ALA A 52 -57.16 9.69 2.77
N PRO A 53 -56.08 9.43 2.00
CA PRO A 53 -55.26 10.52 1.49
C PRO A 53 -56.17 11.39 0.61
N ASP A 54 -56.24 12.68 0.94
CA ASP A 54 -56.92 13.68 0.13
C ASP A 54 -56.58 13.44 -1.34
N THR A 55 -57.60 13.21 -2.15
CA THR A 55 -57.49 12.98 -3.58
C THR A 55 -57.06 14.29 -4.23
N ALA A 56 -55.76 14.56 -4.20
CA ALA A 56 -55.17 15.63 -4.97
C ALA A 56 -55.22 15.23 -6.45
N VAL A 57 -56.07 15.93 -7.20
CA VAL A 57 -56.21 15.85 -8.65
C VAL A 57 -54.81 15.81 -9.32
N PRO A 58 -54.49 14.78 -10.14
CA PRO A 58 -53.26 14.73 -10.91
C PRO A 58 -53.37 15.74 -12.05
N GLY A 59 -52.85 16.95 -11.81
CA GLY A 59 -52.86 18.04 -12.77
C GLY A 59 -52.44 19.41 -12.23
N GLN A 60 -52.35 19.59 -10.90
CA GLN A 60 -51.98 20.89 -10.30
C GLN A 60 -50.81 20.87 -9.30
N LEU A 61 -50.16 19.72 -9.07
CA LEU A 61 -49.06 19.60 -8.10
C LEU A 61 -47.69 20.13 -8.60
N SER A 62 -47.58 20.54 -9.87
CA SER A 62 -46.33 21.02 -10.49
C SER A 62 -45.95 22.49 -10.14
N ARG A 63 -46.60 23.12 -9.15
CA ARG A 63 -46.36 24.52 -8.78
C ARG A 63 -46.23 24.80 -7.28
N ARG A 64 -45.89 23.80 -6.45
CA ARG A 64 -45.50 24.11 -5.06
C ARG A 64 -44.12 24.76 -5.09
N SER A 65 -44.00 25.99 -4.61
CA SER A 65 -42.69 26.60 -4.40
C SER A 65 -41.90 25.79 -3.37
N LEU A 66 -40.56 25.75 -3.47
CA LEU A 66 -39.71 25.06 -2.49
C LEU A 66 -39.99 25.52 -1.05
N LYS A 67 -40.39 26.78 -0.87
CA LYS A 67 -40.80 27.35 0.42
C LYS A 67 -42.01 26.62 1.04
N ILE A 68 -42.97 26.19 0.22
CA ILE A 68 -44.13 25.39 0.69
C ILE A 68 -43.68 24.00 1.14
N LEU A 69 -42.70 23.40 0.46
CA LEU A 69 -42.13 22.12 0.90
C LEU A 69 -41.35 22.27 2.20
N ASP A 70 -40.65 23.39 2.39
CA ASP A 70 -39.98 23.71 3.65
C ASP A 70 -40.99 23.97 4.79
N GLU A 71 -42.14 24.58 4.51
CA GLU A 71 -43.24 24.73 5.48
C GLU A 71 -43.92 23.39 5.81
N HIS A 72 -44.02 22.48 4.83
CA HIS A 72 -44.71 21.20 4.98
C HIS A 72 -43.86 20.12 5.66
N PHE A 73 -42.59 19.98 5.26
CA PHE A 73 -41.68 18.94 5.76
C PHE A 73 -40.63 19.45 6.75
N GLY A 74 -40.45 20.77 6.87
CA GLY A 74 -39.30 21.35 7.55
C GLY A 74 -38.05 21.38 6.67
N ALA A 75 -36.94 21.88 7.23
CA ALA A 75 -35.63 21.92 6.57
C ALA A 75 -35.05 20.51 6.37
N LEU A 76 -34.26 20.32 5.30
CA LEU A 76 -33.51 19.09 5.09
C LEU A 76 -32.35 19.02 6.08
N ARG A 77 -32.06 17.82 6.59
CA ARG A 77 -30.97 17.56 7.52
C ARG A 77 -29.83 16.81 6.83
N PHE A 78 -28.61 17.29 7.01
CA PHE A 78 -27.36 16.69 6.56
C PHE A 78 -26.43 16.58 7.77
N GLY A 79 -26.20 15.37 8.27
CA GLY A 79 -25.51 15.17 9.56
C GLY A 79 -26.15 15.98 10.69
N ASN A 80 -25.37 16.87 11.31
CA ASN A 80 -25.85 17.80 12.33
C ASN A 80 -26.25 19.20 11.78
N SER A 81 -26.15 19.42 10.48
CA SER A 81 -26.59 20.66 9.82
C SER A 81 -28.01 20.55 9.25
N THR A 82 -28.73 21.67 9.18
CA THR A 82 -30.04 21.76 8.52
C THR A 82 -30.06 22.93 7.55
N VAL A 83 -30.76 22.76 6.42
CA VAL A 83 -30.88 23.80 5.38
C VAL A 83 -32.23 23.69 4.66
N THR A 84 -32.82 24.83 4.32
CA THR A 84 -34.07 24.88 3.56
C THR A 84 -33.83 24.58 2.08
N ARG A 85 -34.79 23.98 1.39
CA ARG A 85 -34.71 23.73 -0.06
C ARG A 85 -34.61 25.04 -0.83
N ALA A 86 -35.28 26.10 -0.35
CA ALA A 86 -35.14 27.44 -0.91
C ALA A 86 -33.68 27.96 -0.85
N GLU A 87 -32.97 27.72 0.26
CA GLU A 87 -31.57 28.12 0.40
C GLU A 87 -30.63 27.25 -0.45
N LEU A 88 -30.88 25.93 -0.54
CA LEU A 88 -30.18 25.06 -1.48
C LEU A 88 -30.30 25.58 -2.93
N LYS A 89 -31.51 26.00 -3.33
CA LYS A 89 -31.73 26.61 -4.66
C LYS A 89 -30.95 27.90 -4.85
N ALA A 90 -30.88 28.75 -3.82
CA ALA A 90 -30.12 29.99 -3.86
C ALA A 90 -28.61 29.75 -4.01
N MET A 91 -28.08 28.67 -3.43
CA MET A 91 -26.69 28.21 -3.61
C MET A 91 -26.44 27.52 -4.95
N GLY A 92 -27.44 27.40 -5.82
CA GLY A 92 -27.28 26.75 -7.12
C GLY A 92 -27.27 25.23 -7.06
N ALA A 93 -27.92 24.63 -6.04
CA ALA A 93 -28.03 23.19 -5.92
C ALA A 93 -28.67 22.55 -7.17
N ARG A 94 -28.08 21.45 -7.59
CA ARG A 94 -28.53 20.55 -8.64
C ARG A 94 -28.57 19.14 -8.09
N VAL A 95 -29.58 18.36 -8.46
CA VAL A 95 -29.73 16.95 -8.13
C VAL A 95 -29.67 16.18 -9.45
N HIS A 96 -28.68 15.31 -9.61
CA HIS A 96 -28.40 14.58 -10.86
C HIS A 96 -28.27 15.52 -12.07
N GLY A 97 -27.57 16.64 -11.87
CA GLY A 97 -27.36 17.67 -12.88
C GLY A 97 -28.55 18.61 -13.13
N GLN A 98 -29.76 18.31 -12.63
CA GLN A 98 -30.96 19.16 -12.78
C GLN A 98 -31.10 20.14 -11.62
N ALA A 99 -31.50 21.39 -11.87
CA ALA A 99 -31.69 22.38 -10.81
C ALA A 99 -32.69 21.90 -9.74
N ILE A 100 -32.40 22.16 -8.46
CA ILE A 100 -33.31 21.76 -7.38
C ILE A 100 -34.69 22.44 -7.55
N SER A 101 -35.73 21.65 -7.41
CA SER A 101 -37.12 22.00 -7.68
C SER A 101 -38.05 21.21 -6.79
N SER A 102 -39.34 21.54 -6.78
CA SER A 102 -40.32 20.76 -6.05
C SER A 102 -40.50 19.35 -6.61
N ALA A 103 -40.00 19.03 -7.80
CA ALA A 103 -40.10 17.70 -8.38
C ALA A 103 -39.01 16.75 -7.84
N ASN A 104 -37.80 17.25 -7.58
CA ASN A 104 -36.66 16.45 -7.14
C ASN A 104 -36.25 16.70 -5.67
N ALA A 105 -37.04 17.49 -4.92
CA ALA A 105 -36.81 17.79 -3.50
C ALA A 105 -38.03 17.51 -2.60
N ASN A 106 -39.04 16.80 -3.09
CA ASN A 106 -40.30 16.52 -2.39
C ASN A 106 -40.20 15.30 -1.47
N MET A 107 -39.35 15.40 -0.44
CA MET A 107 -39.09 14.33 0.51
C MET A 107 -38.89 14.89 1.91
N PRO A 108 -39.32 14.20 2.99
CA PRO A 108 -39.12 14.67 4.36
C PRO A 108 -37.66 14.61 4.82
N ALA A 109 -36.88 13.64 4.33
CA ALA A 109 -35.46 13.48 4.61
C ALA A 109 -34.70 13.06 3.32
N PRO A 110 -33.44 13.46 3.15
CA PRO A 110 -32.64 13.05 1.99
C PRO A 110 -32.21 11.58 2.11
N ASP A 111 -32.29 10.84 1.00
CA ASP A 111 -31.73 9.49 0.85
C ASP A 111 -30.31 9.55 0.25
N GLN A 112 -29.62 8.41 0.16
CA GLN A 112 -28.24 8.38 -0.35
C GLN A 112 -28.15 8.80 -1.83
N ASP A 113 -29.15 8.49 -2.66
CA ASP A 113 -29.14 8.87 -4.08
C ASP A 113 -29.30 10.39 -4.27
N PHE A 114 -30.15 11.03 -3.48
CA PHE A 114 -30.23 12.49 -3.40
C PHE A 114 -28.90 13.07 -2.91
N LEU A 115 -28.29 12.49 -1.86
CA LEU A 115 -27.03 12.95 -1.30
C LEU A 115 -25.89 12.88 -2.31
N ASP A 116 -25.74 11.75 -3.02
CA ASP A 116 -24.67 11.54 -4.00
C ASP A 116 -24.91 12.31 -5.30
N GLY A 117 -26.17 12.46 -5.70
CA GLY A 117 -26.60 13.24 -6.87
C GLY A 117 -26.57 14.76 -6.65
N LEU A 118 -26.51 15.23 -5.41
CA LEU A 118 -26.44 16.65 -5.09
C LEU A 118 -25.13 17.25 -5.62
N SER A 119 -25.19 18.43 -6.21
CA SER A 119 -24.03 19.19 -6.64
C SER A 119 -24.38 20.67 -6.63
N PHE A 120 -23.39 21.54 -6.62
CA PHE A 120 -23.62 22.98 -6.57
C PHE A 120 -22.89 23.68 -7.71
N ASP A 121 -23.59 24.59 -8.37
CA ASP A 121 -23.00 25.50 -9.35
C ASP A 121 -22.00 26.43 -8.66
N SER A 122 -20.72 26.25 -8.97
CA SER A 122 -19.60 26.98 -8.39
C SER A 122 -19.77 28.50 -8.46
N ALA A 123 -20.21 29.05 -9.60
CA ALA A 123 -20.41 30.48 -9.74
C ALA A 123 -21.53 31.00 -8.83
N LYS A 124 -22.59 30.21 -8.62
CA LYS A 124 -23.69 30.57 -7.70
C LYS A 124 -23.30 30.42 -6.23
N VAL A 125 -22.51 29.42 -5.86
CA VAL A 125 -21.94 29.30 -4.51
C VAL A 125 -21.04 30.51 -4.24
N GLU A 126 -20.18 30.88 -5.17
CA GLU A 126 -19.32 32.06 -5.03
C GLU A 126 -20.14 33.35 -4.87
N ALA A 127 -21.11 33.57 -5.75
CA ALA A 127 -22.00 34.73 -5.65
C ALA A 127 -22.76 34.74 -4.30
N ARG A 128 -23.26 33.59 -3.85
CA ARG A 128 -23.99 33.46 -2.59
C ARG A 128 -23.09 33.77 -1.40
N VAL A 129 -21.88 33.20 -1.35
CA VAL A 129 -20.88 33.41 -0.28
C VAL A 129 -20.43 34.87 -0.21
N ARG A 130 -20.18 35.51 -1.36
CA ARG A 130 -19.83 36.94 -1.45
C ARG A 130 -20.96 37.85 -0.99
N SER A 131 -22.22 37.46 -1.23
CA SER A 131 -23.40 38.22 -0.82
C SER A 131 -23.79 38.07 0.66
N ALA A 132 -23.19 37.11 1.37
CA ALA A 132 -23.61 36.71 2.71
C ALA A 132 -23.03 37.61 3.82
N LYS A 133 -23.75 37.86 4.92
CA LYS A 133 -23.23 38.69 6.04
C LYS A 133 -22.18 37.91 6.83
N THR A 134 -21.30 38.59 7.57
CA THR A 134 -20.04 38.04 8.15
C THR A 134 -20.16 36.78 9.04
N PRO A 135 -21.32 36.36 9.59
CA PRO A 135 -21.46 35.04 10.23
C PRO A 135 -21.80 33.87 9.26
N ASP A 136 -22.27 34.13 8.05
CA ASP A 136 -22.92 33.11 7.20
C ASP A 136 -21.95 32.17 6.45
N SER A 137 -20.71 32.59 6.16
CA SER A 137 -19.73 31.76 5.43
C SER A 137 -19.42 30.48 6.20
N SER A 138 -19.37 30.57 7.53
CA SER A 138 -19.13 29.44 8.42
C SER A 138 -20.28 28.44 8.50
N THR A 139 -21.53 28.90 8.41
CA THR A 139 -22.72 28.04 8.34
C THR A 139 -22.75 27.28 7.03
N VAL A 140 -22.43 27.96 5.92
CA VAL A 140 -22.33 27.35 4.58
C VAL A 140 -21.18 26.34 4.51
N ALA A 141 -20.02 26.65 5.09
CA ALA A 141 -18.88 25.73 5.19
C ALA A 141 -19.23 24.46 5.97
N THR A 142 -19.91 24.63 7.11
CA THR A 142 -20.35 23.51 7.95
C THR A 142 -21.36 22.64 7.23
N LEU A 143 -22.30 23.26 6.52
CA LEU A 143 -23.26 22.54 5.69
C LEU A 143 -22.56 21.72 4.59
N PHE A 144 -21.62 22.30 3.83
CA PHE A 144 -20.91 21.56 2.79
C PHE A 144 -20.04 20.43 3.35
N TYR A 145 -19.40 20.65 4.49
CA TYR A 145 -18.66 19.60 5.19
C TYR A 145 -19.56 18.44 5.61
N GLU A 146 -20.74 18.72 6.17
CA GLU A 146 -21.72 17.69 6.57
C GLU A 146 -22.35 16.96 5.37
N ILE A 147 -22.65 17.67 4.28
CA ILE A 147 -23.08 17.06 3.01
C ILE A 147 -22.01 16.11 2.52
N THR A 148 -20.75 16.55 2.53
CA THR A 148 -19.60 15.75 2.10
C THR A 148 -19.44 14.48 2.92
N LEU A 149 -19.49 14.58 4.25
CA LEU A 149 -19.43 13.43 5.15
C LEU A 149 -20.61 12.47 4.98
N SER A 150 -21.75 12.95 4.49
CA SER A 150 -22.96 12.14 4.29
C SER A 150 -22.95 11.40 2.94
N ARG A 151 -22.10 11.79 1.98
CA ARG A 151 -22.01 11.17 0.64
C ARG A 151 -21.24 9.85 0.64
N SER A 152 -21.46 9.06 -0.41
CA SER A 152 -20.67 7.86 -0.71
C SER A 152 -19.25 8.25 -1.13
N VAL A 153 -18.30 7.33 -0.93
CA VAL A 153 -16.87 7.56 -1.20
C VAL A 153 -16.59 7.86 -2.68
N ASP A 154 -17.43 7.33 -3.57
CA ASP A 154 -17.37 7.45 -5.03
C ASP A 154 -18.34 8.51 -5.60
N ALA A 155 -18.99 9.30 -4.73
CA ALA A 155 -19.89 10.35 -5.19
C ALA A 155 -19.15 11.39 -6.05
N PRO A 156 -19.75 11.92 -7.13
CA PRO A 156 -19.12 12.95 -7.97
C PRO A 156 -18.71 14.20 -7.17
N PRO A 157 -17.84 15.07 -7.72
CA PRO A 157 -17.44 16.31 -7.07
C PRO A 157 -18.64 17.17 -6.66
N LEU A 158 -18.59 17.72 -5.44
CA LEU A 158 -19.69 18.50 -4.87
C LEU A 158 -19.90 19.84 -5.61
N PHE A 159 -18.83 20.48 -6.08
CA PHE A 159 -18.87 21.75 -6.81
C PHE A 159 -18.59 21.53 -8.30
N ILE A 160 -19.51 22.00 -9.15
CA ILE A 160 -19.46 21.84 -10.60
C ILE A 160 -19.44 23.20 -11.33
N ALA A 161 -18.83 23.23 -12.51
CA ALA A 161 -18.69 24.41 -13.36
C ALA A 161 -18.97 24.03 -14.83
N ALA A 162 -19.29 25.02 -15.67
CA ALA A 162 -19.49 24.81 -17.10
C ALA A 162 -18.18 24.48 -17.84
N ASP A 163 -17.09 25.12 -17.40
CA ASP A 163 -15.72 24.83 -17.81
C ASP A 163 -14.98 24.11 -16.68
N PRO A 164 -13.93 23.29 -16.98
CA PRO A 164 -13.08 22.71 -15.94
C PRO A 164 -12.59 23.79 -14.97
N LEU A 165 -12.76 23.53 -13.67
CA LEU A 165 -12.27 24.44 -12.65
C LEU A 165 -10.76 24.65 -12.83
N MET A 166 -10.33 25.91 -12.78
CA MET A 166 -8.90 26.22 -12.85
C MET A 166 -8.18 25.50 -11.71
N PRO A 167 -7.10 24.75 -11.99
CA PRO A 167 -6.29 24.11 -10.96
C PRO A 167 -5.90 25.12 -9.88
N ALA A 168 -6.04 24.74 -8.61
CA ALA A 168 -5.77 25.55 -7.43
C ALA A 168 -6.71 26.74 -7.16
N SER A 169 -7.80 26.92 -7.93
CA SER A 169 -8.89 27.86 -7.59
C SER A 169 -9.56 27.51 -6.25
N SER A 170 -10.22 28.46 -5.59
CA SER A 170 -10.93 28.20 -4.32
C SER A 170 -11.95 27.07 -4.43
N MET A 171 -12.61 26.92 -5.58
CA MET A 171 -13.56 25.83 -5.81
C MET A 171 -12.88 24.48 -6.09
N ASP A 172 -11.74 24.47 -6.79
CA ASP A 172 -10.91 23.26 -6.92
C ASP A 172 -10.40 22.79 -5.54
N ARG A 173 -9.99 23.72 -4.67
CA ARG A 173 -9.59 23.43 -3.29
C ARG A 173 -10.74 22.87 -2.46
N LEU A 174 -11.93 23.45 -2.55
CA LEU A 174 -13.12 22.93 -1.86
C LEU A 174 -13.50 21.53 -2.36
N ASN A 175 -13.37 21.24 -3.66
CA ASN A 175 -13.57 19.88 -4.19
C ASN A 175 -12.52 18.89 -3.66
N LYS A 176 -11.25 19.27 -3.57
CA LYS A 176 -10.18 18.42 -2.98
C LYS A 176 -10.42 18.13 -1.50
N LEU A 177 -10.78 19.15 -0.72
CA LEU A 177 -11.17 19.01 0.69
C LEU A 177 -12.42 18.14 0.82
N GLY A 178 -13.38 18.31 -0.08
CA GLY A 178 -14.58 17.47 -0.19
C GLY A 178 -14.23 16.00 -0.39
N ASN A 179 -13.42 15.71 -1.40
CA ASN A 179 -12.97 14.35 -1.69
C ASN A 179 -12.21 13.71 -0.51
N ALA A 180 -11.39 14.50 0.20
CA ALA A 180 -10.70 14.03 1.40
C ALA A 180 -11.67 13.70 2.54
N ALA A 181 -12.69 14.54 2.80
CA ALA A 181 -13.70 14.27 3.81
C ALA A 181 -14.63 13.09 3.45
N GLN A 182 -14.97 12.90 2.16
CA GLN A 182 -15.75 11.75 1.69
C GLN A 182 -15.05 10.41 1.94
N LYS A 183 -13.72 10.37 1.78
CA LYS A 183 -12.89 9.18 2.00
C LYS A 183 -12.59 8.92 3.49
N MET A 184 -13.04 9.78 4.40
CA MET A 184 -12.75 9.70 5.82
C MET A 184 -13.72 8.76 6.55
N ASP A 185 -13.19 7.80 7.31
CA ASP A 185 -13.99 6.87 8.12
C ASP A 185 -13.99 7.30 9.60
N ILE A 186 -15.17 7.72 10.08
CA ILE A 186 -15.39 8.25 11.43
C ILE A 186 -15.91 7.20 12.43
N HIS A 187 -16.21 5.97 12.01
CA HIS A 187 -16.78 4.90 12.85
C HIS A 187 -15.76 3.83 13.27
N HIS A 188 -14.48 4.22 13.28
CA HIS A 188 -13.25 3.45 13.48
C HIS A 188 -13.11 2.65 14.81
N LEU A 189 -14.16 2.52 15.62
CA LEU A 189 -14.08 1.94 16.98
C LEU A 189 -14.06 0.40 17.00
N GLU A 190 -14.50 -0.27 15.92
CA GLU A 190 -14.60 -1.74 15.87
C GLU A 190 -13.36 -2.45 15.28
N THR A 191 -12.39 -1.72 14.72
CA THR A 191 -11.31 -2.29 13.88
C THR A 191 -10.02 -2.69 14.61
N ASN A 192 -9.97 -2.55 15.94
CA ASN A 192 -8.72 -2.77 16.71
C ASN A 192 -8.47 -4.22 17.15
N GLU A 193 -9.32 -5.18 16.76
CA GLU A 193 -9.22 -6.56 17.24
C GLU A 193 -7.99 -7.33 16.72
N ASN A 194 -7.36 -6.88 15.63
CA ASN A 194 -6.33 -7.65 14.92
C ASN A 194 -4.97 -6.94 14.77
N HIS A 195 -4.63 -5.98 15.63
CA HIS A 195 -3.24 -5.51 15.71
C HIS A 195 -2.35 -6.58 16.38
N PRO A 196 -1.05 -6.64 16.02
CA PRO A 196 -0.08 -7.51 16.68
C PRO A 196 -0.14 -7.38 18.21
N ARG A 197 0.15 -8.46 18.93
CA ARG A 197 0.02 -8.50 20.40
C ARG A 197 0.85 -7.46 21.14
N TRP A 198 1.96 -7.02 20.54
CA TRP A 198 2.80 -5.96 21.08
C TRP A 198 2.19 -4.56 20.93
N VAL A 199 1.04 -4.38 20.26
CA VAL A 199 0.36 -3.09 20.17
C VAL A 199 -0.59 -2.89 21.34
N ASN A 200 -0.41 -1.81 22.11
CA ASN A 200 -1.34 -1.43 23.17
C ASN A 200 -2.63 -0.86 22.54
N ARG A 201 -3.69 -1.67 22.49
CA ARG A 201 -4.96 -1.31 21.84
C ARG A 201 -5.65 -0.14 22.53
N GLY A 202 -5.72 -0.16 23.86
CA GLY A 202 -6.43 0.84 24.67
C GLY A 202 -5.84 2.25 24.55
N LYS A 203 -4.51 2.36 24.50
CA LYS A 203 -3.81 3.64 24.28
C LYS A 203 -3.76 4.03 22.80
N SER A 204 -3.73 3.06 21.89
CA SER A 204 -3.82 3.33 20.45
C SER A 204 -5.22 3.82 20.02
N LEU A 205 -6.27 3.55 20.81
CA LEU A 205 -7.57 4.23 20.64
C LEU A 205 -7.46 5.76 20.80
N ALA A 206 -6.43 6.28 21.49
CA ALA A 206 -6.20 7.72 21.53
C ALA A 206 -5.74 8.26 20.18
N SER A 207 -5.08 7.50 19.30
CA SER A 207 -4.69 7.97 17.95
C SER A 207 -5.85 8.04 16.95
N VAL A 208 -7.06 7.62 17.36
CA VAL A 208 -8.33 8.06 16.76
C VAL A 208 -8.45 9.60 16.79
N THR A 209 -7.72 10.30 17.68
CA THR A 209 -7.53 11.76 17.58
C THR A 209 -6.82 12.20 16.30
N GLY A 210 -6.01 11.37 15.64
CA GLY A 210 -5.40 11.67 14.33
C GLY A 210 -6.45 11.81 13.22
N VAL A 211 -7.45 10.92 13.20
CA VAL A 211 -8.63 11.08 12.33
C VAL A 211 -9.46 12.29 12.75
N GLY A 212 -9.58 12.57 14.06
CA GLY A 212 -10.20 13.78 14.57
C GLY A 212 -9.49 15.08 14.15
N LEU A 213 -8.15 15.08 14.08
CA LEU A 213 -7.32 16.20 13.62
C LEU A 213 -7.39 16.35 12.09
N GLN A 214 -7.42 15.25 11.35
CA GLN A 214 -7.67 15.27 9.90
C GLN A 214 -9.07 15.83 9.60
N ALA A 215 -10.09 15.39 10.33
CA ALA A 215 -11.45 15.90 10.27
C ALA A 215 -11.50 17.41 10.59
N TYR A 216 -10.82 17.83 11.66
CA TYR A 216 -10.73 19.24 12.04
C TYR A 216 -9.96 20.08 11.02
N GLY A 217 -8.87 19.55 10.44
CA GLY A 217 -8.07 20.21 9.41
C GLY A 217 -8.83 20.38 8.10
N ILE A 218 -9.57 19.36 7.67
CA ILE A 218 -10.46 19.44 6.51
C ILE A 218 -11.57 20.45 6.77
N TYR A 219 -12.25 20.38 7.92
CA TYR A 219 -13.29 21.35 8.31
C TYR A 219 -12.76 22.80 8.34
N SER A 220 -11.58 23.01 8.93
CA SER A 220 -10.92 24.32 8.99
C SER A 220 -10.53 24.81 7.59
N GLY A 221 -10.11 23.90 6.70
CA GLY A 221 -9.86 24.21 5.29
C GLY A 221 -11.12 24.67 4.53
N PHE A 222 -12.28 24.06 4.81
CA PHE A 222 -13.57 24.49 4.25
C PHE A 222 -13.91 25.93 4.69
N ILE A 223 -13.76 26.23 5.98
CA ILE A 223 -13.98 27.57 6.54
C ILE A 223 -13.04 28.59 5.88
N GLY A 224 -11.73 28.33 5.90
CA GLY A 224 -10.72 29.26 5.39
C GLY A 224 -10.85 29.53 3.89
N THR A 225 -11.18 28.51 3.10
CA THR A 225 -11.34 28.68 1.64
C THR A 225 -12.58 29.53 1.30
N LEU A 226 -13.68 29.38 2.07
CA LEU A 226 -14.90 30.18 1.87
C LEU A 226 -14.77 31.61 2.38
N ASP A 227 -14.00 31.84 3.46
CA ASP A 227 -13.69 33.19 3.92
C ASP A 227 -12.79 33.94 2.93
N ALA A 228 -11.79 33.28 2.33
CA ALA A 228 -10.97 33.85 1.26
C ALA A 228 -11.79 34.19 0.00
N LEU A 229 -12.73 33.31 -0.37
CA LEU A 229 -13.66 33.54 -1.48
C LEU A 229 -14.52 34.80 -1.24
N LYS A 230 -14.94 35.02 0.00
CA LYS A 230 -15.74 36.19 0.39
C LYS A 230 -14.94 37.49 0.35
N ALA A 231 -13.66 37.46 0.76
CA ALA A 231 -12.80 38.63 0.80
C ALA A 231 -12.43 39.19 -0.58
N GLY A 232 -12.57 38.39 -1.65
CA GLY A 232 -12.34 38.85 -3.03
C GLY A 232 -10.89 39.11 -3.41
N ASP A 233 -9.96 38.50 -2.69
CA ASP A 233 -8.53 38.63 -2.91
C ASP A 233 -8.08 37.73 -4.08
N LEU A 234 -8.22 38.23 -5.31
CA LEU A 234 -8.01 37.48 -6.57
C LEU A 234 -6.60 37.61 -7.15
N GLY A 235 -5.72 38.44 -6.57
CA GLY A 235 -4.39 38.74 -7.11
C GLY A 235 -3.21 37.99 -6.46
N GLU A 236 -3.40 37.42 -5.27
CA GLU A 236 -2.31 36.79 -4.47
C GLU A 236 -2.42 35.24 -4.39
N ALA A 237 -3.32 34.65 -5.19
CA ALA A 237 -3.51 33.18 -5.28
C ALA A 237 -2.73 32.51 -6.43
N ALA A 238 -1.90 33.26 -7.16
CA ALA A 238 -1.33 32.87 -8.46
C ALA A 238 0.12 32.32 -8.43
N PHE A 239 0.65 31.91 -7.28
CA PHE A 239 1.97 31.27 -7.22
C PHE A 239 1.90 30.05 -6.29
N ASN A 240 1.76 28.85 -6.87
CA ASN A 240 1.93 27.53 -6.22
C ASN A 240 1.77 26.41 -7.27
N SER A 241 2.66 26.38 -8.26
CA SER A 241 2.79 25.25 -9.20
C SER A 241 3.93 24.33 -8.73
N GLY A 242 3.59 23.26 -8.00
CA GLY A 242 4.56 22.18 -7.74
C GLY A 242 4.36 21.41 -6.44
N SER A 243 3.28 20.62 -6.33
CA SER A 243 3.22 19.36 -5.55
C SER A 243 1.81 18.79 -5.53
N ILE A 244 1.44 17.95 -6.50
CA ILE A 244 0.28 17.04 -6.34
C ILE A 244 0.65 15.70 -6.98
N ALA A 245 1.21 14.79 -6.19
CA ALA A 245 1.16 13.34 -6.39
C ALA A 245 1.71 12.58 -5.16
N SER A 246 0.93 12.55 -4.06
CA SER A 246 1.00 11.46 -3.06
C SER A 246 -0.32 11.44 -2.26
N GLU A 247 -1.35 10.79 -2.78
CA GLU A 247 -2.66 10.81 -2.14
C GLU A 247 -2.70 9.97 -0.83
N VAL A 248 -3.27 10.62 0.20
CA VAL A 248 -3.94 10.12 1.42
C VAL A 248 -3.17 10.08 2.75
N GLY A 249 -1.83 10.04 2.79
CA GLY A 249 -1.09 9.98 4.08
C GLY A 249 -0.63 11.31 4.72
N SER A 250 -0.64 12.44 4.01
CA SER A 250 0.20 13.60 4.36
C SER A 250 -0.50 14.96 4.49
N LEU A 251 -1.75 15.01 4.96
CA LEU A 251 -2.38 16.31 5.29
C LEU A 251 -1.89 16.92 6.62
N ILE A 252 -0.56 16.92 6.84
CA ILE A 252 0.11 17.90 7.69
C ILE A 252 0.68 18.97 6.75
N ILE A 253 -0.10 20.03 6.59
CA ILE A 253 0.35 21.39 6.25
C ILE A 253 1.38 21.48 5.11
N GLU A 254 0.97 21.21 3.87
CA GLU A 254 1.71 21.73 2.72
C GLU A 254 1.26 23.18 2.41
N ARG A 255 2.19 24.12 2.67
CA ARG A 255 2.34 25.50 2.18
C ARG A 255 1.15 26.15 1.42
N GLY A 256 0.03 26.36 2.11
CA GLY A 256 -1.09 27.16 1.60
C GLY A 256 -1.73 28.15 2.58
N LEU A 257 -1.16 28.32 3.78
CA LEU A 257 -1.80 29.00 4.92
C LEU A 257 -1.09 30.28 5.42
N ALA A 258 -0.08 30.78 4.71
CA ALA A 258 0.77 31.85 5.24
C ALA A 258 0.11 33.26 5.31
N LYS A 259 -1.04 33.51 4.66
CA LYS A 259 -1.76 34.80 4.77
C LYS A 259 -3.23 34.73 5.20
N GLY A 260 -3.92 33.59 4.99
CA GLY A 260 -5.26 33.35 5.57
C GLY A 260 -5.23 33.02 7.07
N GLY A 261 -4.06 32.70 7.61
CA GLY A 261 -3.86 32.36 9.01
C GLY A 261 -4.21 33.49 9.98
N VAL A 262 -4.07 34.77 9.60
CA VAL A 262 -4.28 35.91 10.53
C VAL A 262 -5.74 36.04 10.97
N THR A 263 -6.71 35.69 10.13
CA THR A 263 -8.14 35.68 10.50
C THR A 263 -8.51 34.41 11.30
N MET A 264 -7.81 33.29 11.05
CA MET A 264 -7.92 32.07 11.86
C MET A 264 -7.29 32.24 13.25
N ILE A 265 -6.24 33.06 13.37
CA ILE A 265 -5.53 33.46 14.60
C ILE A 265 -6.47 34.20 15.58
N GLU A 266 -7.44 34.96 15.08
CA GLU A 266 -8.42 35.68 15.93
C GLU A 266 -9.67 34.85 16.28
N SER A 267 -9.91 33.73 15.58
CA SER A 267 -11.20 33.01 15.57
C SER A 267 -11.14 31.54 16.05
N GLY A 268 -9.96 31.03 16.44
CA GLY A 268 -9.73 29.58 16.66
C GLY A 268 -10.66 28.89 17.67
N SER A 269 -11.07 29.58 18.73
CA SER A 269 -12.04 29.05 19.71
C SER A 269 -13.45 28.88 19.13
N VAL A 270 -13.85 29.76 18.21
CA VAL A 270 -15.16 29.73 17.53
C VAL A 270 -15.20 28.61 16.50
N VAL A 271 -14.12 28.38 15.75
CA VAL A 271 -14.02 27.28 14.77
C VAL A 271 -14.04 25.93 15.48
N PHE A 272 -13.30 25.77 16.59
CA PHE A 272 -13.31 24.53 17.38
C PHE A 272 -14.69 24.23 18.01
N SER A 273 -15.34 25.24 18.61
CA SER A 273 -16.70 25.10 19.14
C SER A 273 -17.69 24.64 18.08
N ARG A 274 -17.52 25.07 16.83
CA ARG A 274 -18.41 24.67 15.72
C ARG A 274 -18.06 23.31 15.16
N PHE A 275 -16.77 22.97 15.04
CA PHE A 275 -16.35 21.62 14.71
C PHE A 275 -16.97 20.61 15.68
N SER A 276 -16.93 20.87 17.00
CA SER A 276 -17.53 19.97 18.00
C SER A 276 -19.05 19.77 17.84
N ALA A 277 -19.74 20.66 17.12
CA ALA A 277 -21.15 20.54 16.79
C ALA A 277 -21.41 19.72 15.50
N THR A 278 -20.39 19.45 14.68
CA THR A 278 -20.53 18.61 13.47
C THR A 278 -20.66 17.13 13.82
N SER A 279 -21.16 16.30 12.90
CA SER A 279 -21.27 14.85 13.10
C SER A 279 -19.91 14.20 13.38
N ALA A 280 -18.84 14.63 12.69
CA ALA A 280 -17.48 14.19 12.99
C ALA A 280 -16.98 14.70 14.35
N GLY A 281 -17.10 16.01 14.62
CA GLY A 281 -16.61 16.57 15.89
C GLY A 281 -17.39 16.12 17.12
N ALA A 282 -18.65 15.71 16.98
CA ALA A 282 -19.43 15.09 18.05
C ALA A 282 -18.87 13.71 18.47
N VAL A 283 -18.27 12.96 17.54
CA VAL A 283 -17.56 11.70 17.83
C VAL A 283 -16.26 11.98 18.61
N PHE A 284 -15.56 13.07 18.29
CA PHE A 284 -14.24 13.38 18.85
C PHE A 284 -14.24 14.35 20.05
N SER A 285 -15.38 14.97 20.42
CA SER A 285 -15.48 16.00 21.46
C SER A 285 -15.32 15.50 22.91
N ARG A 286 -15.39 14.17 23.15
CA ARG A 286 -15.24 13.59 24.51
C ARG A 286 -13.79 13.54 25.03
N GLY A 287 -12.81 13.94 24.21
CA GLY A 287 -11.37 14.04 24.56
C GLY A 287 -10.83 15.47 24.75
N ALA A 288 -11.70 16.43 25.09
CA ALA A 288 -11.44 17.88 25.02
C ALA A 288 -10.20 18.41 25.80
N GLY A 289 -9.72 17.69 26.82
CA GLY A 289 -8.54 18.10 27.61
C GLY A 289 -7.20 18.05 26.87
N LEU A 290 -7.07 17.20 25.84
CA LEU A 290 -5.85 17.06 25.03
C LEU A 290 -5.87 17.92 23.75
N PHE A 291 -7.05 18.39 23.32
CA PHE A 291 -7.17 19.34 22.21
C PHE A 291 -6.58 20.72 22.55
N ALA A 292 -6.64 21.13 23.82
CA ALA A 292 -6.16 22.44 24.25
C ALA A 292 -4.63 22.59 24.21
N SER A 293 -3.86 21.50 24.36
CA SER A 293 -2.38 21.54 24.38
C SER A 293 -1.73 21.40 23.00
N LEU A 294 -2.45 20.89 21.99
CA LEU A 294 -1.96 20.81 20.61
C LEU A 294 -2.30 22.06 19.80
N ILE A 295 -3.37 22.76 20.20
CA ILE A 295 -3.74 24.05 19.61
C ILE A 295 -2.61 25.07 19.83
N THR A 296 -1.72 24.91 20.83
CA THR A 296 -0.65 25.88 21.10
C THR A 296 0.50 25.92 20.07
N LEU A 297 0.73 24.85 19.29
CA LEU A 297 1.92 24.67 18.44
C LEU A 297 2.04 25.63 17.24
N PRO A 298 0.96 26.02 16.53
CA PRO A 298 1.04 27.08 15.52
C PRO A 298 1.30 28.48 16.10
N PHE A 299 1.08 28.70 17.40
CA PHE A 299 1.21 30.04 17.99
C PHE A 299 2.67 30.42 18.32
N ASP A 300 3.58 29.46 18.45
CA ASP A 300 5.01 29.73 18.61
C ASP A 300 5.68 30.11 17.26
N ILE A 301 5.14 29.61 16.14
CA ILE A 301 5.64 29.83 14.77
C ILE A 301 5.31 31.23 14.25
N ALA A 302 4.11 31.73 14.55
CA ALA A 302 3.69 33.08 14.15
C ALA A 302 4.52 34.17 14.86
N SER A 303 5.01 33.89 16.08
CA SER A 303 5.91 34.79 16.81
C SER A 303 7.33 34.80 16.22
N ALA A 304 7.83 33.68 15.70
CA ALA A 304 9.11 33.59 14.99
C ALA A 304 9.14 34.46 13.72
N VAL A 305 8.08 34.40 12.89
CA VAL A 305 8.00 35.14 11.62
C VAL A 305 7.90 36.66 11.84
N LYS A 306 7.28 37.10 12.94
CA LYS A 306 7.21 38.53 13.31
C LYS A 306 8.57 39.06 13.78
N SER A 307 9.37 38.23 14.43
CA SER A 307 10.72 38.57 14.90
C SER A 307 11.75 38.62 13.76
N PHE A 308 11.67 37.73 12.75
CA PHE A 308 12.58 37.78 11.58
C PHE A 308 12.31 38.96 10.64
N ASN A 309 11.04 39.36 10.45
CA ASN A 309 10.72 40.54 9.66
C ASN A 309 11.11 41.86 10.35
N ALA A 310 11.16 41.89 11.69
CA ALA A 310 11.71 43.00 12.45
C ALA A 310 13.26 43.02 12.43
N ALA A 311 13.91 41.85 12.41
CA ALA A 311 15.37 41.72 12.33
C ALA A 311 15.93 42.15 10.95
N ALA A 312 15.22 41.84 9.86
CA ALA A 312 15.61 42.24 8.50
C ALA A 312 15.54 43.77 8.26
N ALA A 313 14.89 44.52 9.16
CA ALA A 313 14.71 45.96 9.07
C ALA A 313 15.54 46.78 10.08
N ALA A 314 16.33 46.13 10.95
CA ALA A 314 17.10 46.78 12.02
C ALA A 314 18.62 46.57 11.85
N HIS A 315 19.43 47.49 12.39
CA HIS A 315 20.90 47.42 12.32
C HIS A 315 21.55 47.50 13.71
N GLY A 316 22.56 46.65 13.96
CA GLY A 316 23.33 46.65 15.21
C GLY A 316 22.71 45.80 16.33
N LYS A 317 22.96 46.15 17.59
CA LYS A 317 22.58 45.34 18.78
C LYS A 317 21.08 44.99 18.87
N GLU A 318 20.19 45.80 18.31
CA GLU A 318 18.75 45.47 18.22
C GLU A 318 18.44 44.33 17.23
N ALA A 319 19.22 44.16 16.15
CA ALA A 319 19.08 43.01 15.25
C ALA A 319 19.50 41.70 15.93
N GLN A 320 20.51 41.77 16.81
CA GLN A 320 21.02 40.61 17.56
C GLN A 320 20.00 40.10 18.59
N ASP A 321 19.31 40.98 19.31
CA ASP A 321 18.25 40.59 20.25
C ASP A 321 17.02 40.01 19.52
N HIS A 322 16.73 40.45 18.29
CA HIS A 322 15.68 39.87 17.45
C HIS A 322 16.07 38.52 16.81
N TYR A 323 17.35 38.26 16.53
CA TYR A 323 17.85 36.94 16.08
C TYR A 323 17.87 35.89 17.21
N VAL A 324 18.22 36.28 18.43
CA VAL A 324 18.22 35.36 19.59
C VAL A 324 16.78 35.01 20.00
N SER A 325 15.86 35.97 19.92
CA SER A 325 14.43 35.71 20.15
C SER A 325 13.74 35.00 18.97
N GLY A 326 14.25 35.12 17.74
CA GLY A 326 13.79 34.38 16.56
C GLY A 326 14.34 32.94 16.50
N GLY A 327 15.56 32.72 16.98
CA GLY A 327 16.20 31.41 17.10
C GLY A 327 15.56 30.52 18.18
N LEU A 328 15.08 31.10 19.29
CA LEU A 328 14.38 30.35 20.34
C LEU A 328 12.97 29.88 19.94
N SER A 329 12.41 30.33 18.81
CA SER A 329 11.05 29.96 18.36
C SER A 329 11.03 29.16 17.05
N VAL A 330 12.18 28.86 16.45
CA VAL A 330 12.32 27.99 15.26
C VAL A 330 12.65 26.54 15.61
N ALA A 331 13.00 26.25 16.87
CA ALA A 331 13.24 24.88 17.35
C ALA A 331 11.98 23.97 17.40
N GLY A 332 10.84 24.39 16.85
CA GLY A 332 9.58 23.65 16.90
C GLY A 332 8.85 23.42 15.56
N ALA A 333 9.38 23.83 14.40
CA ALA A 333 8.53 23.93 13.20
C ALA A 333 9.17 23.69 11.81
N GLY A 334 10.38 23.14 11.74
CA GLY A 334 11.10 22.96 10.47
C GLY A 334 11.36 21.51 10.07
N VAL A 335 10.34 20.67 9.80
CA VAL A 335 10.59 19.30 9.25
C VAL A 335 9.65 18.86 8.11
N SER A 336 8.53 19.51 7.84
CA SER A 336 7.49 18.89 6.98
C SER A 336 7.60 19.08 5.46
N LEU A 337 8.72 19.55 4.88
CA LEU A 337 8.79 19.78 3.42
C LEU A 337 10.13 19.43 2.75
N VAL A 338 10.80 18.38 3.25
CA VAL A 338 11.89 17.68 2.54
C VAL A 338 11.62 16.16 2.41
N LEU A 339 10.59 15.63 3.06
CA LEU A 339 10.31 14.19 3.06
C LEU A 339 9.57 13.65 1.81
N GLY A 340 9.31 14.50 0.80
CA GLY A 340 8.67 14.10 -0.46
C GLY A 340 9.63 13.84 -1.64
N ALA A 341 10.90 14.29 -1.57
CA ALA A 341 11.83 14.20 -2.69
C ALA A 341 12.97 13.18 -2.51
N VAL A 342 13.14 12.60 -1.31
CA VAL A 342 14.21 11.61 -1.04
C VAL A 342 13.68 10.17 -1.03
N ALA A 343 12.35 9.98 -0.97
CA ALA A 343 11.72 8.66 -0.95
C ALA A 343 11.64 7.95 -2.33
N LEU A 344 12.12 8.58 -3.42
CA LEU A 344 12.27 7.94 -4.73
C LEU A 344 13.72 7.74 -5.19
N ALA A 345 14.72 8.09 -4.37
CA ALA A 345 16.13 7.88 -4.69
C ALA A 345 16.73 6.76 -3.82
N GLY A 346 16.19 5.56 -3.96
CA GLY A 346 16.82 4.35 -3.44
C GLY A 346 18.11 4.04 -4.21
N PHE A 347 19.22 4.70 -3.90
CA PHE A 347 20.51 4.31 -4.46
C PHE A 347 21.19 3.27 -3.57
N GLY A 348 20.85 2.01 -3.85
CA GLY A 348 21.68 0.85 -3.53
C GLY A 348 21.87 0.02 -4.80
N THR A 349 23.11 0.01 -5.32
CA THR A 349 23.66 -0.82 -6.41
C THR A 349 23.42 -0.37 -7.87
N LEU A 350 24.37 0.40 -8.41
CA LEU A 350 24.81 0.21 -9.81
C LEU A 350 25.99 -0.78 -9.79
N ALA A 351 25.66 -2.06 -9.88
CA ALA A 351 26.55 -3.14 -10.32
C ALA A 351 25.67 -4.39 -10.57
N GLY A 352 25.42 -4.92 -11.78
CA GLY A 352 25.79 -4.51 -13.13
C GLY A 352 25.13 -5.40 -14.21
N GLY A 353 25.12 -4.93 -15.46
CA GLY A 353 25.02 -5.74 -16.70
C GLY A 353 23.69 -5.67 -17.49
N LEU A 354 23.60 -4.82 -18.54
CA LEU A 354 22.55 -4.94 -19.57
C LEU A 354 23.08 -4.68 -20.99
N GLY A 355 23.41 -5.79 -21.66
CA GLY A 355 23.52 -5.91 -23.11
C GLY A 355 22.17 -6.20 -23.77
N LEU A 356 21.84 -5.35 -24.74
CA LEU A 356 21.05 -5.51 -25.97
C LEU A 356 20.04 -6.66 -26.14
N ALA A 357 18.82 -6.27 -26.54
CA ALA A 357 18.12 -6.90 -27.66
C ALA A 357 17.24 -5.87 -28.40
N ALA A 358 17.82 -5.17 -29.38
CA ALA A 358 17.07 -4.57 -30.50
C ALA A 358 17.89 -4.37 -31.79
N ALA A 359 19.20 -4.66 -31.86
CA ALA A 359 19.99 -4.33 -33.05
C ALA A 359 21.11 -5.32 -33.42
N ALA A 360 20.89 -6.63 -33.26
CA ALA A 360 21.83 -7.66 -33.75
C ALA A 360 21.15 -8.97 -34.22
N VAL A 361 20.01 -8.85 -34.89
CA VAL A 361 19.55 -9.87 -35.87
C VAL A 361 19.55 -9.30 -37.29
N LEU A 362 19.74 -8.00 -37.45
CA LEU A 362 20.23 -7.45 -38.70
C LEU A 362 21.72 -7.77 -38.82
N ILE A 363 21.99 -8.74 -39.70
CA ILE A 363 23.21 -8.83 -40.52
C ILE A 363 24.39 -9.43 -39.72
N LEU A 364 24.73 -10.72 -39.80
CA LEU A 364 24.72 -11.60 -40.98
C LEU A 364 25.08 -10.85 -42.26
N GLY A 365 26.36 -10.50 -42.39
CA GLY A 365 26.87 -10.06 -43.68
C GLY A 365 28.09 -9.18 -43.61
N SER A 366 29.25 -9.75 -43.24
CA SER A 366 30.45 -9.66 -44.09
C SER A 366 31.63 -10.35 -43.43
N GLU A 367 31.73 -11.65 -43.66
CA GLU A 367 32.99 -12.40 -43.65
C GLU A 367 33.88 -12.07 -44.87
N ILE A 368 33.68 -10.95 -45.56
CA ILE A 368 34.35 -10.67 -46.84
C ILE A 368 34.86 -9.23 -46.85
N TYR A 369 35.93 -8.95 -46.10
CA TYR A 369 36.90 -7.91 -46.48
C TYR A 369 38.28 -8.02 -45.80
N ARG A 370 38.56 -9.12 -45.09
CA ARG A 370 39.70 -9.22 -44.16
C ARG A 370 40.96 -9.88 -44.76
N ALA A 371 41.35 -9.48 -45.98
CA ALA A 371 42.60 -9.96 -46.59
C ALA A 371 43.48 -8.89 -47.26
N VAL A 372 43.15 -7.59 -47.18
CA VAL A 372 44.01 -6.51 -47.75
C VAL A 372 44.37 -5.40 -46.74
N ARG A 373 43.77 -5.35 -45.54
CA ARG A 373 43.90 -4.17 -44.64
C ARG A 373 44.94 -4.21 -43.51
N VAL A 374 45.70 -5.28 -43.33
CA VAL A 374 46.66 -5.39 -42.20
C VAL A 374 47.80 -4.35 -42.28
N VAL A 375 48.06 -3.77 -43.47
CA VAL A 375 49.09 -2.73 -43.65
C VAL A 375 48.51 -1.30 -43.58
N ASP A 376 47.25 -1.09 -43.97
CA ASP A 376 46.55 0.20 -43.83
C ASP A 376 46.20 0.49 -42.35
N ASP A 377 45.74 -0.52 -41.60
CA ASP A 377 45.36 -0.36 -40.19
C ASP A 377 46.54 -0.01 -39.26
N ILE A 378 47.80 -0.20 -39.68
CA ILE A 378 48.99 0.19 -38.90
C ILE A 378 49.45 1.62 -39.27
N ASP A 379 49.28 2.03 -40.54
CA ASP A 379 49.64 3.36 -41.05
C ASP A 379 48.73 4.47 -40.48
N ASP A 380 47.50 4.14 -40.10
CA ASP A 380 46.55 5.07 -39.46
C ASP A 380 46.96 5.48 -38.02
N TYR A 381 47.84 4.71 -37.36
CA TYR A 381 48.19 4.93 -35.94
C TYR A 381 49.68 5.26 -35.70
N ILE A 382 50.59 4.85 -36.59
CA ILE A 382 52.03 5.15 -36.49
C ILE A 382 52.62 5.50 -37.87
N GLU A 383 53.42 6.57 -37.95
CA GLU A 383 54.13 6.93 -39.20
C GLU A 383 55.27 5.91 -39.44
N LEU A 384 55.11 5.08 -40.47
CA LEU A 384 56.09 4.05 -40.87
C LEU A 384 57.09 4.61 -41.89
N THR A 385 58.38 4.27 -41.76
CA THR A 385 59.37 4.60 -42.80
C THR A 385 59.15 3.75 -44.07
N ALA A 386 59.64 4.22 -45.22
CA ALA A 386 59.47 3.53 -46.50
C ALA A 386 60.03 2.07 -46.49
N HIS A 387 61.03 1.78 -45.66
CA HIS A 387 61.59 0.45 -45.50
C HIS A 387 60.73 -0.45 -44.59
N GLU A 388 60.20 0.09 -43.49
CA GLU A 388 59.29 -0.61 -42.57
C GLU A 388 57.97 -0.98 -43.29
N ARG A 389 57.43 -0.07 -44.11
CA ARG A 389 56.19 -0.31 -44.89
C ARG A 389 56.33 -1.47 -45.88
N LEU A 390 57.48 -1.59 -46.55
CA LEU A 390 57.78 -2.67 -47.50
C LEU A 390 57.98 -4.03 -46.80
N ARG A 391 58.66 -4.02 -45.63
CA ARG A 391 58.99 -5.22 -44.86
C ARG A 391 57.81 -5.75 -44.06
N SER A 392 57.04 -4.89 -43.39
CA SER A 392 55.79 -5.25 -42.72
C SER A 392 54.73 -5.75 -43.69
N GLY A 393 54.67 -5.17 -44.90
CA GLY A 393 53.85 -5.69 -46.00
C GLY A 393 54.29 -7.08 -46.48
N TRP A 394 55.60 -7.35 -46.55
CA TRP A 394 56.16 -8.66 -46.90
C TRP A 394 55.96 -9.74 -45.81
N PHE A 395 56.07 -9.37 -44.52
CA PHE A 395 55.84 -10.27 -43.38
C PHE A 395 54.36 -10.61 -43.21
N ALA A 396 53.46 -9.63 -43.35
CA ALA A 396 52.01 -9.89 -43.40
C ALA A 396 51.61 -10.77 -44.61
N PHE A 397 52.27 -10.61 -45.76
CA PHE A 397 52.06 -11.41 -46.97
C PHE A 397 52.58 -12.87 -46.84
N THR A 398 53.66 -13.09 -46.09
CA THR A 398 54.29 -14.41 -45.92
C THR A 398 53.93 -15.13 -44.61
N ARG A 399 52.98 -14.59 -43.82
CA ARG A 399 52.62 -15.06 -42.47
C ARG A 399 53.82 -15.13 -41.50
N GLN A 400 54.69 -14.13 -41.55
CA GLN A 400 55.80 -13.95 -40.62
C GLN A 400 55.39 -12.95 -39.53
N GLU A 401 55.91 -13.10 -38.31
CA GLU A 401 55.69 -12.14 -37.23
C GLU A 401 56.25 -10.77 -37.60
N LEU A 402 55.45 -9.71 -37.35
CA LEU A 402 55.87 -8.33 -37.58
C LEU A 402 56.95 -7.92 -36.57
N ASP A 403 57.89 -7.05 -36.98
CA ASP A 403 59.00 -6.62 -36.12
C ASP A 403 58.47 -6.01 -34.80
N GLN A 404 59.04 -6.43 -33.66
CA GLN A 404 58.54 -6.05 -32.31
C GLN A 404 58.48 -4.54 -32.06
N ASP A 405 59.40 -3.75 -32.63
CA ASP A 405 59.41 -2.28 -32.47
C ASP A 405 58.18 -1.61 -33.13
N VAL A 406 57.78 -2.11 -34.31
CA VAL A 406 56.59 -1.65 -35.02
C VAL A 406 55.32 -2.07 -34.26
N MET A 407 55.31 -3.29 -33.73
CA MET A 407 54.19 -3.81 -32.94
C MET A 407 54.05 -3.10 -31.58
N ASP A 408 55.15 -2.78 -30.90
CA ASP A 408 55.14 -2.05 -29.64
C ASP A 408 54.61 -0.62 -29.83
N ARG A 409 55.11 0.11 -30.84
CA ARG A 409 54.62 1.46 -31.20
C ARG A 409 53.15 1.46 -31.61
N PHE A 410 52.73 0.48 -32.40
CA PHE A 410 51.34 0.31 -32.80
C PHE A 410 50.43 -0.03 -31.61
N LYS A 411 50.83 -0.97 -30.73
CA LYS A 411 50.09 -1.33 -29.52
C LYS A 411 49.86 -0.11 -28.62
N ILE A 412 50.87 0.76 -28.47
CA ILE A 412 50.76 2.01 -27.70
C ILE A 412 49.80 3.00 -28.37
N ALA A 413 50.02 3.33 -29.65
CA ALA A 413 49.22 4.34 -30.35
C ALA A 413 47.75 3.92 -30.53
N LYS A 414 47.52 2.65 -30.85
CA LYS A 414 46.18 2.07 -30.95
C LYS A 414 45.48 2.04 -29.61
N ALA A 415 46.12 1.54 -28.55
CA ALA A 415 45.51 1.54 -27.22
C ALA A 415 45.21 2.97 -26.73
N TYR A 416 46.05 3.95 -27.07
CA TYR A 416 45.81 5.36 -26.75
C TYR A 416 44.56 5.89 -27.46
N SER A 417 44.44 5.64 -28.76
CA SER A 417 43.29 6.07 -29.57
C SER A 417 42.00 5.35 -29.16
N ASP A 418 42.05 4.03 -29.00
CA ASP A 418 40.91 3.19 -28.59
C ASP A 418 40.39 3.63 -27.22
N HIS A 419 41.30 3.86 -26.25
CA HIS A 419 40.90 4.30 -24.92
C HIS A 419 40.37 5.75 -24.91
N THR A 420 40.96 6.66 -25.70
CA THR A 420 40.42 8.03 -25.87
C THR A 420 38.98 7.98 -26.38
N LYS A 421 38.73 7.16 -27.40
CA LYS A 421 37.41 7.01 -28.00
C LYS A 421 36.41 6.36 -27.04
N GLU A 422 36.85 5.38 -26.26
CA GLU A 422 36.05 4.74 -25.21
C GLU A 422 35.62 5.76 -24.14
N LEU A 423 36.54 6.60 -23.67
CA LEU A 423 36.25 7.67 -22.70
C LEU A 423 35.28 8.72 -23.27
N GLU A 424 35.43 9.11 -24.53
CA GLU A 424 34.52 10.04 -25.21
C GLU A 424 33.11 9.46 -25.39
N VAL A 425 33.01 8.20 -25.82
CA VAL A 425 31.72 7.50 -25.97
C VAL A 425 31.06 7.33 -24.61
N SER A 426 31.80 6.87 -23.61
CA SER A 426 31.32 6.74 -22.23
C SER A 426 30.81 8.08 -21.69
N ALA A 427 31.54 9.19 -21.91
CA ALA A 427 31.12 10.50 -21.48
C ALA A 427 29.84 10.96 -22.19
N LYS A 428 29.71 10.74 -23.52
CA LYS A 428 28.48 11.03 -24.27
C LYS A 428 27.30 10.21 -23.78
N ASP A 429 27.49 8.92 -23.54
CA ASP A 429 26.46 8.04 -23.02
C ASP A 429 25.97 8.48 -21.63
N LEU A 430 26.88 8.96 -20.77
CA LEU A 430 26.52 9.53 -19.47
C LEU A 430 25.70 10.83 -19.62
N LEU A 431 26.14 11.73 -20.52
CA LEU A 431 25.50 13.04 -20.78
C LEU A 431 24.18 12.94 -21.56
N GLU A 432 23.95 11.87 -22.30
CA GLU A 432 22.68 11.59 -22.99
C GLU A 432 21.77 10.66 -22.17
N GLY A 433 22.34 9.96 -21.18
CA GLY A 433 21.67 9.01 -20.31
C GLY A 433 21.55 9.47 -18.86
N ALA A 434 22.20 8.74 -17.94
CA ALA A 434 21.99 8.84 -16.49
C ALA A 434 22.25 10.23 -15.90
N TYR A 435 23.18 10.99 -16.51
CA TYR A 435 23.57 12.32 -16.03
C TYR A 435 23.03 13.46 -16.90
N LYS A 436 22.17 13.17 -17.89
CA LYS A 436 21.63 14.16 -18.84
C LYS A 436 21.03 15.40 -18.17
N HIS A 437 20.35 15.22 -17.04
CA HIS A 437 19.67 16.29 -16.33
C HIS A 437 20.50 16.92 -15.21
N TYR A 438 21.69 16.38 -14.91
CA TYR A 438 22.49 16.73 -13.72
C TYR A 438 23.88 17.25 -14.05
N VAL A 439 24.45 16.91 -15.20
CA VAL A 439 25.84 17.24 -15.57
C VAL A 439 25.86 17.94 -16.93
N GLU A 440 26.56 19.07 -17.02
CA GLU A 440 26.82 19.78 -18.28
C GLU A 440 28.15 19.34 -18.90
N TYR A 441 29.16 19.03 -18.09
CA TYR A 441 30.49 18.64 -18.58
C TYR A 441 30.99 17.35 -17.93
N VAL A 442 31.58 16.47 -18.75
CA VAL A 442 32.43 15.38 -18.26
C VAL A 442 33.86 15.71 -18.63
N ILE A 443 34.76 15.76 -17.63
CA ILE A 443 36.19 16.00 -17.81
C ILE A 443 36.93 14.71 -17.51
N ASN A 444 37.43 14.03 -18.55
CA ASN A 444 38.27 12.86 -18.38
C ASN A 444 39.73 13.29 -18.17
N GLY A 445 40.34 12.83 -17.08
CA GLY A 445 41.73 13.06 -16.75
C GLY A 445 42.70 12.51 -17.78
N SER A 446 43.93 13.00 -17.76
CA SER A 446 44.95 12.54 -18.70
C SER A 446 45.38 11.10 -18.39
N PHE A 447 45.88 10.41 -19.42
CA PHE A 447 46.42 9.06 -19.29
C PHE A 447 47.52 8.83 -20.33
N ASN A 448 48.36 7.84 -20.05
CA ASN A 448 49.40 7.33 -20.92
C ASN A 448 49.22 5.81 -21.10
N ILE A 449 49.83 5.25 -22.15
CA ILE A 449 49.90 3.81 -22.37
C ILE A 449 51.33 3.34 -22.17
N GLU A 450 51.51 2.40 -21.25
CA GLU A 450 52.78 1.69 -21.04
C GLU A 450 52.65 0.24 -21.50
N LEU A 451 53.74 -0.34 -22.02
CA LEU A 451 53.79 -1.75 -22.35
C LEU A 451 54.37 -2.55 -21.16
N LYS A 452 53.57 -3.44 -20.58
CA LYS A 452 54.04 -4.34 -19.52
C LYS A 452 54.18 -5.78 -20.05
N PRO A 453 55.29 -6.47 -19.72
CA PRO A 453 55.47 -7.87 -20.09
C PRO A 453 54.50 -8.76 -19.30
N VAL A 454 53.73 -9.58 -19.99
CA VAL A 454 52.84 -10.61 -19.42
C VAL A 454 53.24 -11.98 -19.92
N GLN A 455 53.06 -12.99 -19.08
CA GLN A 455 53.32 -14.39 -19.44
C GLN A 455 52.06 -14.98 -20.09
N ILE A 456 52.14 -15.27 -21.39
CA ILE A 456 51.13 -16.00 -22.14
C ILE A 456 51.51 -17.48 -22.12
N TRP A 457 50.74 -18.28 -21.39
CA TRP A 457 51.01 -19.71 -21.25
C TRP A 457 50.70 -20.47 -22.54
N ARG A 458 51.64 -21.33 -22.96
CA ARG A 458 51.52 -22.15 -24.16
C ARG A 458 50.63 -23.36 -23.88
N TYR A 459 49.76 -23.69 -24.82
CA TYR A 459 48.86 -24.86 -24.71
C TYR A 459 49.63 -26.19 -24.82
N GLN A 460 50.75 -26.21 -25.56
CA GLN A 460 51.71 -27.31 -25.65
C GLN A 460 53.12 -26.69 -25.79
N TRP A 461 54.12 -27.26 -25.11
CA TRP A 461 55.53 -26.87 -25.22
C TRP A 461 56.41 -28.11 -25.18
N ASN A 462 57.54 -28.07 -25.87
CA ASN A 462 58.51 -29.16 -25.88
C ASN A 462 59.68 -28.86 -24.93
N GLU A 463 59.64 -29.45 -23.73
CA GLU A 463 60.69 -29.29 -22.72
C GLU A 463 62.05 -29.82 -23.21
N ASP A 464 62.05 -30.88 -24.02
CA ASP A 464 63.28 -31.48 -24.57
C ASP A 464 63.93 -30.60 -25.65
N ALA A 465 63.16 -29.69 -26.27
CA ALA A 465 63.67 -28.68 -27.20
C ALA A 465 64.05 -27.35 -26.50
N GLY A 466 63.89 -27.25 -25.18
CA GLY A 466 64.20 -26.05 -24.39
C GLY A 466 63.12 -24.97 -24.43
N GLU A 467 61.89 -25.29 -24.84
CA GLU A 467 60.78 -24.34 -24.86
C GLU A 467 60.25 -24.08 -23.45
N ARG A 468 59.95 -22.80 -23.14
CA ARG A 468 59.34 -22.42 -21.85
C ARG A 468 57.81 -22.62 -21.92
N PRO A 469 57.15 -22.93 -20.80
CA PRO A 469 55.70 -23.13 -20.76
C PRO A 469 54.90 -21.83 -20.99
N PHE A 470 55.59 -20.68 -21.09
CA PHE A 470 55.00 -19.40 -21.40
C PHE A 470 55.90 -18.61 -22.35
N GLU A 471 55.28 -17.70 -23.09
CA GLU A 471 55.93 -16.63 -23.82
C GLU A 471 55.71 -15.30 -23.12
N LEU A 472 56.68 -14.38 -23.22
CA LEU A 472 56.52 -13.02 -22.71
C LEU A 472 56.04 -12.13 -23.84
N ASP A 473 54.79 -11.67 -23.78
CA ASP A 473 54.29 -10.63 -24.69
C ASP A 473 54.16 -9.31 -23.93
N LYS A 474 54.38 -8.20 -24.62
CA LYS A 474 54.17 -6.86 -24.08
C LYS A 474 52.75 -6.43 -24.40
N VAL A 475 51.93 -6.23 -23.37
CA VAL A 475 50.55 -5.73 -23.53
C VAL A 475 50.44 -4.28 -23.05
N PRO A 476 49.63 -3.45 -23.74
CA PRO A 476 49.38 -2.09 -23.31
C PRO A 476 48.59 -2.06 -22.01
N VAL A 477 49.03 -1.25 -21.07
CA VAL A 477 48.41 -0.96 -19.78
C VAL A 477 48.23 0.54 -19.67
N ILE A 478 47.03 0.98 -19.31
CA ILE A 478 46.69 2.38 -19.12
C ILE A 478 47.25 2.84 -17.77
N VAL A 479 47.91 3.98 -17.75
CA VAL A 479 48.45 4.63 -16.55
C VAL A 479 47.88 6.04 -16.50
N GLY A 480 47.25 6.43 -15.39
CA GLY A 480 46.74 7.79 -15.20
C GLY A 480 47.86 8.82 -15.24
N GLY A 481 47.63 9.95 -15.92
CA GLY A 481 48.53 11.09 -15.95
C GLY A 481 48.25 12.05 -14.80
N ASP A 482 49.19 12.95 -14.53
CA ASP A 482 49.06 13.99 -13.51
C ASP A 482 48.35 15.21 -14.11
N ASP A 483 47.18 15.56 -13.60
CA ASP A 483 46.38 16.69 -14.06
C ASP A 483 46.51 17.92 -13.13
N ILE A 484 46.69 19.13 -13.68
CA ILE A 484 46.63 20.40 -12.93
C ILE A 484 45.63 21.30 -13.62
N ILE A 485 44.46 21.50 -13.00
CA ILE A 485 43.32 22.21 -13.58
C ILE A 485 42.78 23.24 -12.57
N ASP A 486 42.62 24.48 -13.01
CA ASP A 486 41.94 25.53 -12.26
C ASP A 486 40.70 25.97 -13.06
N ALA A 487 39.52 25.63 -12.57
CA ALA A 487 38.25 25.86 -13.23
C ALA A 487 37.29 26.75 -12.42
N ARG A 488 37.79 27.49 -11.42
CA ARG A 488 36.97 28.35 -10.56
C ARG A 488 36.13 29.35 -11.35
N ASP A 489 36.70 29.89 -12.42
CA ASP A 489 36.04 30.83 -13.34
C ASP A 489 35.28 30.15 -14.50
N GLY A 490 35.03 28.83 -14.40
CA GLY A 490 34.35 28.01 -15.40
C GLY A 490 35.28 27.12 -16.26
N ILE A 491 34.68 26.26 -17.09
CA ILE A 491 35.41 25.31 -17.94
C ILE A 491 35.96 25.98 -19.21
N ALA A 492 37.27 25.87 -19.43
CA ALA A 492 37.91 26.41 -20.64
C ALA A 492 37.39 25.72 -21.93
N PRO A 493 37.11 26.47 -23.02
CA PRO A 493 36.50 25.92 -24.24
C PRO A 493 37.28 24.80 -24.95
N ASN A 494 38.56 24.67 -24.66
CA ASN A 494 39.49 23.73 -25.27
C ASN A 494 40.21 22.84 -24.24
N LEU A 495 39.62 22.67 -23.04
CA LEU A 495 40.16 21.76 -22.04
C LEU A 495 40.23 20.33 -22.60
N LYS A 496 41.43 19.74 -22.63
CA LYS A 496 41.65 18.39 -23.16
C LYS A 496 40.88 17.38 -22.31
N GLY A 497 40.21 16.42 -22.96
CA GLY A 497 39.40 15.40 -22.27
C GLY A 497 37.99 15.87 -21.87
N SER A 498 37.62 17.12 -22.18
CA SER A 498 36.26 17.65 -21.93
C SER A 498 35.25 17.19 -22.98
N VAL A 499 34.08 16.75 -22.51
CA VAL A 499 32.92 16.44 -23.33
C VAL A 499 31.74 17.25 -22.79
N LYS A 500 31.11 18.04 -23.68
CA LYS A 500 30.01 18.94 -23.32
C LYS A 500 28.65 18.33 -23.67
N GLY A 501 27.73 18.39 -22.72
CA GLY A 501 26.33 18.02 -22.85
C GLY A 501 25.39 19.21 -23.08
N SER A 502 24.13 19.04 -22.68
CA SER A 502 23.13 20.11 -22.77
C SER A 502 23.25 21.07 -21.58
N PRO A 503 23.17 22.40 -21.79
CA PRO A 503 23.29 23.39 -20.71
C PRO A 503 22.08 23.35 -19.74
N GLY A 504 22.27 23.85 -18.52
CA GLY A 504 21.20 24.06 -17.54
C GLY A 504 21.72 24.77 -16.28
N GLU A 505 20.91 25.64 -15.67
CA GLU A 505 21.33 26.50 -14.54
C GLU A 505 21.78 25.72 -13.29
N ASP A 506 21.31 24.49 -13.08
CA ASP A 506 21.64 23.64 -11.92
C ASP A 506 22.51 22.43 -12.26
N LYS A 507 23.14 22.40 -13.45
CA LYS A 507 23.97 21.26 -13.87
C LYS A 507 25.42 21.43 -13.44
N GLY A 508 26.01 20.32 -12.97
CA GLY A 508 27.38 20.26 -12.49
C GLY A 508 28.41 19.78 -13.51
N VAL A 509 29.63 19.61 -13.01
CA VAL A 509 30.78 19.06 -13.74
C VAL A 509 31.18 17.71 -13.13
N LEU A 510 31.30 16.68 -13.96
CA LEU A 510 31.81 15.37 -13.57
C LEU A 510 33.30 15.27 -13.94
N TRP A 511 34.17 15.26 -12.93
CA TRP A 511 35.61 15.07 -13.04
C TRP A 511 35.94 13.58 -12.90
N ARG A 512 36.47 12.95 -13.95
CA ARG A 512 36.87 11.54 -13.95
C ARG A 512 38.38 11.44 -13.95
N LEU A 513 38.97 11.27 -12.77
CA LEU A 513 40.41 11.30 -12.54
C LEU A 513 40.97 9.88 -12.35
N GLY A 514 42.09 9.59 -13.00
CA GLY A 514 42.73 8.28 -13.00
C GLY A 514 43.60 8.02 -11.77
N ASP A 515 44.64 7.19 -11.94
CA ASP A 515 45.58 6.81 -10.88
C ASP A 515 46.76 7.82 -10.71
N GLY A 516 46.75 8.95 -11.43
CA GLY A 516 47.81 9.98 -11.41
C GLY A 516 47.79 10.87 -10.16
N ASN A 517 48.68 11.85 -10.07
CA ASN A 517 48.63 12.86 -9.03
C ASN A 517 47.96 14.12 -9.57
N ASP A 518 46.76 14.43 -9.07
CA ASP A 518 45.92 15.45 -9.67
C ASP A 518 45.69 16.62 -8.72
N GLN A 519 45.65 17.83 -9.26
CA GLN A 519 45.24 19.05 -8.57
C GLN A 519 44.12 19.71 -9.38
N VAL A 520 42.93 19.78 -8.80
CA VAL A 520 41.75 20.36 -9.47
C VAL A 520 41.05 21.34 -8.54
N PHE A 521 40.88 22.58 -9.02
CA PHE A 521 39.95 23.54 -8.42
C PHE A 521 38.67 23.55 -9.26
N GLY A 522 37.57 23.11 -8.67
CA GLY A 522 36.25 23.00 -9.28
C GLY A 522 35.65 24.36 -9.66
N VAL A 523 34.54 24.31 -10.39
CA VAL A 523 33.78 25.50 -10.77
C VAL A 523 33.05 26.03 -9.55
N THR A 524 33.22 27.32 -9.23
CA THR A 524 32.75 27.88 -7.96
C THR A 524 31.22 27.88 -7.84
N ASP A 525 30.49 28.19 -8.90
CA ASP A 525 29.02 28.35 -8.87
C ASP A 525 28.25 27.10 -9.34
N GLN A 526 28.92 25.96 -9.56
CA GLN A 526 28.32 24.71 -10.04
C GLN A 526 28.66 23.53 -9.14
N PRO A 527 27.81 22.48 -9.07
CA PRO A 527 28.18 21.22 -8.42
C PRO A 527 29.39 20.54 -9.09
N ASN A 528 30.37 20.08 -8.33
CA ASN A 528 31.55 19.34 -8.81
C ASN A 528 31.53 17.91 -8.28
N LEU A 529 31.44 16.95 -9.20
CA LEU A 529 31.47 15.52 -8.88
C LEU A 529 32.82 14.94 -9.28
N PHE A 530 33.69 14.69 -8.32
CA PHE A 530 34.99 14.08 -8.49
C PHE A 530 34.90 12.56 -8.34
N SER A 531 34.98 11.82 -9.44
CA SER A 531 35.24 10.38 -9.43
C SER A 531 36.74 10.14 -9.63
N TYR A 532 37.41 9.58 -8.64
CA TYR A 532 38.87 9.47 -8.65
C TYR A 532 39.39 8.14 -8.09
N ARG A 533 40.57 7.75 -8.56
CA ARG A 533 41.25 6.51 -8.17
C ARG A 533 42.53 6.82 -7.36
N GLU A 534 43.52 5.94 -7.42
CA GLU A 534 44.76 6.06 -6.64
C GLU A 534 45.60 7.28 -7.05
N GLY A 535 46.71 7.52 -6.33
CA GLY A 535 47.53 8.72 -6.50
C GLY A 535 47.13 9.87 -5.56
N ALA A 536 48.03 10.83 -5.38
CA ALA A 536 47.77 11.95 -4.47
C ALA A 536 46.88 12.98 -5.16
N LYS A 537 45.74 13.29 -4.55
CA LYS A 537 44.77 14.26 -5.11
C LYS A 537 44.73 15.52 -4.25
N ALA A 538 44.66 16.69 -4.88
CA ALA A 538 44.36 17.97 -4.25
C ALA A 538 43.11 18.54 -4.95
N LEU A 539 41.93 18.21 -4.43
CA LEU A 539 40.64 18.50 -5.07
C LEU A 539 39.87 19.52 -4.22
N THR A 540 39.39 20.58 -4.86
CA THR A 540 38.62 21.65 -4.22
C THR A 540 37.30 21.81 -4.96
N GLY A 541 36.18 21.81 -4.26
CA GLY A 541 34.85 22.13 -4.79
C GLY A 541 34.57 23.64 -4.87
N GLY A 542 33.30 24.02 -4.76
CA GLY A 542 32.77 25.37 -4.92
C GLY A 542 31.76 25.75 -3.84
N ASP A 543 30.73 26.50 -4.23
CA ASP A 543 29.67 27.02 -3.37
C ASP A 543 28.38 26.16 -3.42
N LYS A 544 28.44 25.00 -4.08
CA LYS A 544 27.33 24.09 -4.33
C LYS A 544 27.67 22.71 -3.77
N ASP A 545 26.67 21.83 -3.66
CA ASP A 545 26.88 20.46 -3.19
C ASP A 545 27.87 19.70 -4.09
N ASP A 546 29.07 19.42 -3.56
CA ASP A 546 30.14 18.73 -4.26
C ASP A 546 30.25 17.26 -3.79
N GLY A 547 30.86 16.41 -4.63
CA GLY A 547 30.96 14.98 -4.38
C GLY A 547 32.34 14.42 -4.68
N PHE A 548 32.91 13.66 -3.74
CA PHE A 548 34.20 13.00 -3.83
C PHE A 548 34.00 11.48 -3.76
N TYR A 549 34.02 10.82 -4.91
CA TYR A 549 33.79 9.39 -5.08
C TYR A 549 35.11 8.67 -5.33
N PHE A 550 35.68 8.11 -4.26
CA PHE A 550 36.90 7.30 -4.34
C PHE A 550 36.56 5.88 -4.79
N GLU A 551 37.13 5.42 -5.89
CA GLU A 551 37.01 4.03 -6.32
C GLU A 551 37.98 3.14 -5.52
N THR A 552 37.45 2.35 -4.59
CA THR A 552 38.28 1.43 -3.80
C THR A 552 38.73 0.23 -4.63
N THR A 553 40.03 0.10 -4.81
CA THR A 553 40.66 -1.07 -5.45
C THR A 553 41.16 -2.08 -4.41
N GLU A 554 41.36 -3.32 -4.84
CA GLU A 554 42.03 -4.33 -4.02
C GLU A 554 43.49 -3.95 -3.70
N ALA A 555 44.18 -3.29 -4.63
CA ALA A 555 45.56 -2.87 -4.44
C ALA A 555 45.66 -1.84 -3.29
N GLN A 556 44.73 -0.89 -3.24
CA GLN A 556 44.64 0.07 -2.14
C GLN A 556 44.38 -0.62 -0.79
N LEU A 557 43.45 -1.58 -0.73
CA LEU A 557 43.16 -2.34 0.49
C LEU A 557 44.34 -3.23 0.94
N ASN A 558 45.28 -3.54 0.05
CA ASN A 558 46.48 -4.33 0.31
C ASN A 558 47.77 -3.50 0.40
N ARG A 559 47.66 -2.17 0.44
CA ARG A 559 48.82 -1.27 0.53
C ARG A 559 49.60 -1.53 1.84
N PRO A 560 50.93 -1.75 1.79
CA PRO A 560 51.68 -2.10 3.00
C PRO A 560 52.18 -0.89 3.80
N LEU A 561 52.23 0.31 3.20
CA LEU A 561 52.87 1.50 3.76
C LEU A 561 52.07 2.76 3.45
N LYS A 562 52.24 3.79 4.27
CA LYS A 562 51.68 5.13 4.03
C LYS A 562 52.07 5.67 2.65
N PRO A 563 51.15 6.29 1.90
CA PRO A 563 51.48 6.95 0.65
C PRO A 563 52.50 8.07 0.87
N ALA A 564 53.37 8.30 -0.12
CA ALA A 564 54.41 9.32 -0.05
C ALA A 564 53.82 10.74 0.07
N ARG A 565 52.63 10.95 -0.50
CA ARG A 565 51.83 12.18 -0.38
C ARG A 565 50.41 11.79 -0.02
N THR A 566 49.84 12.50 0.95
CA THR A 566 48.45 12.33 1.39
C THR A 566 47.56 13.21 0.53
N SER A 567 46.40 12.72 0.09
CA SER A 567 45.44 13.52 -0.67
C SER A 567 44.79 14.59 0.22
N THR A 568 44.36 15.70 -0.35
CA THR A 568 43.60 16.78 0.31
C THR A 568 42.33 17.03 -0.47
N LEU A 569 41.18 16.94 0.19
CA LEU A 569 39.85 17.15 -0.39
C LEU A 569 39.16 18.27 0.38
N GLU A 570 38.71 19.30 -0.31
CA GLU A 570 38.01 20.45 0.28
C GLU A 570 36.68 20.62 -0.46
N GLY A 571 35.55 20.43 0.21
CA GLY A 571 34.22 20.63 -0.39
C GLY A 571 33.99 22.09 -0.69
N GLY A 572 33.69 22.89 0.33
CA GLY A 572 33.61 24.33 0.20
C GLY A 572 32.45 24.85 1.03
N GLU A 573 31.57 25.60 0.39
CA GLU A 573 30.22 25.86 0.90
C GLU A 573 29.24 24.92 0.20
N GLY A 574 28.15 24.53 0.86
CA GLY A 574 27.23 23.53 0.32
C GLY A 574 27.11 22.33 1.26
N SER A 575 26.49 21.25 0.78
CA SER A 575 26.42 19.98 1.49
C SER A 575 27.25 18.93 0.78
N ASP A 576 28.48 18.73 1.26
CA ASP A 576 29.51 18.03 0.48
C ASP A 576 29.65 16.56 0.86
N THR A 577 29.93 15.72 -0.13
CA THR A 577 29.88 14.26 0.02
C THR A 577 31.24 13.59 -0.20
N LEU A 578 31.64 12.70 0.71
CA LEU A 578 32.71 11.73 0.50
C LEU A 578 32.15 10.30 0.46
N ALA A 579 32.41 9.60 -0.64
CA ALA A 579 31.92 8.25 -0.88
C ALA A 579 33.05 7.29 -1.27
N PHE A 580 33.02 6.09 -0.66
CA PHE A 580 33.92 4.98 -1.00
C PHE A 580 33.17 3.97 -1.86
N GLU A 581 33.41 4.04 -3.16
CA GLU A 581 32.78 3.19 -4.16
C GLU A 581 33.45 1.82 -4.24
N GLY A 582 32.69 0.82 -4.68
CA GLY A 582 33.13 -0.56 -4.74
C GLY A 582 32.69 -1.40 -3.54
N THR A 583 33.40 -2.49 -3.28
CA THR A 583 33.03 -3.48 -2.26
C THR A 583 34.27 -4.20 -1.75
N LEU A 584 34.34 -4.45 -0.44
CA LEU A 584 35.40 -5.30 0.13
C LEU A 584 35.35 -6.70 -0.51
N PRO A 585 36.45 -7.18 -1.14
CA PRO A 585 36.50 -8.51 -1.73
C PRO A 585 36.23 -9.62 -0.71
N ALA A 586 35.75 -10.77 -1.17
CA ALA A 586 35.52 -11.93 -0.28
C ALA A 586 36.81 -12.63 0.20
N LYS A 587 37.96 -12.32 -0.43
CA LYS A 587 39.28 -12.79 -0.01
C LYS A 587 39.90 -11.82 0.98
N ASP A 588 40.78 -12.33 1.84
CA ASP A 588 41.45 -11.51 2.84
C ASP A 588 42.32 -10.41 2.22
N THR A 589 42.10 -9.19 2.70
CA THR A 589 42.91 -8.01 2.43
C THR A 589 43.65 -7.58 3.69
N ARG A 590 44.72 -6.78 3.57
CA ARG A 590 45.43 -6.23 4.74
C ARG A 590 44.59 -5.27 5.58
N HIS A 591 43.66 -4.56 4.94
CA HIS A 591 42.77 -3.58 5.57
C HIS A 591 41.31 -4.00 5.40
N VAL A 592 40.48 -3.70 6.40
CA VAL A 592 39.07 -4.10 6.45
C VAL A 592 38.12 -3.03 5.92
N GLY A 593 38.60 -1.80 5.73
CA GLY A 593 37.79 -0.64 5.34
C GLY A 593 38.51 0.66 5.63
N TYR A 594 37.76 1.71 5.95
CA TYR A 594 38.28 3.04 6.20
C TYR A 594 37.95 3.53 7.62
N ASP A 595 38.85 4.33 8.20
CA ASP A 595 38.59 5.19 9.35
C ASP A 595 38.49 6.64 8.86
N ILE A 596 37.32 7.25 9.05
CA ILE A 596 36.95 8.57 8.54
C ILE A 596 36.59 9.43 9.75
N ASN A 597 37.33 10.51 9.97
CA ASN A 597 37.13 11.38 11.11
C ASN A 597 37.01 12.83 10.64
N LEU A 598 35.79 13.36 10.63
CA LEU A 598 35.48 14.70 10.14
C LEU A 598 35.98 15.80 11.08
N GLN A 599 35.94 15.59 12.40
CA GLN A 599 36.51 16.52 13.40
C GLN A 599 38.00 16.81 13.20
N THR A 600 38.80 15.77 12.90
CA THR A 600 40.24 15.92 12.64
C THR A 600 40.56 16.07 11.15
N GLY A 601 39.56 15.91 10.28
CA GLY A 601 39.71 15.90 8.82
C GLY A 601 40.59 14.77 8.31
N LYS A 602 40.65 13.60 8.97
CA LYS A 602 41.54 12.49 8.57
C LYS A 602 40.76 11.33 7.97
N VAL A 603 41.32 10.75 6.91
CA VAL A 603 40.86 9.50 6.30
C VAL A 603 42.01 8.51 6.23
N ALA A 604 41.85 7.34 6.84
CA ALA A 604 42.86 6.30 6.92
C ALA A 604 42.33 4.93 6.46
N LEU A 605 43.22 4.05 6.01
CA LEU A 605 42.92 2.64 5.81
C LEU A 605 42.97 1.91 7.15
N ARG A 606 41.91 1.16 7.45
CA ARG A 606 41.72 0.52 8.74
C ARG A 606 42.31 -0.88 8.79
N ASN A 607 43.18 -1.15 9.76
CA ASN A 607 43.76 -2.47 9.98
C ASN A 607 42.77 -3.46 10.62
N HIS A 608 43.04 -4.75 10.45
CA HIS A 608 42.33 -5.82 11.17
C HIS A 608 42.58 -5.75 12.68
N ASP A 609 43.85 -5.56 13.08
CA ASP A 609 44.27 -5.47 14.47
C ASP A 609 44.12 -4.02 14.97
N PRO A 610 43.24 -3.75 15.95
CA PRO A 610 43.08 -2.41 16.53
C PRO A 610 44.35 -1.84 17.18
N ALA A 611 45.35 -2.68 17.50
CA ALA A 611 46.63 -2.24 18.05
C ALA A 611 47.63 -1.74 16.99
N THR A 612 47.33 -1.93 15.70
CA THR A 612 48.15 -1.44 14.59
C THR A 612 47.63 -0.10 14.11
N ASP A 613 48.53 0.88 13.95
CA ASP A 613 48.16 2.22 13.48
C ASP A 613 47.58 2.19 12.05
N ASP A 614 46.42 2.83 11.88
CA ASP A 614 45.77 3.00 10.59
C ASP A 614 46.57 3.89 9.64
N ILE A 615 46.51 3.57 8.34
CA ILE A 615 47.36 4.23 7.34
C ILE A 615 46.65 5.47 6.80
N LEU A 616 47.10 6.67 7.19
CA LEU A 616 46.54 7.94 6.68
C LEU A 616 46.72 8.06 5.15
N ILE A 617 45.61 8.20 4.43
CA ILE A 617 45.58 8.30 2.96
C ILE A 617 45.05 9.65 2.44
N ALA A 618 44.16 10.32 3.17
CA ALA A 618 43.67 11.64 2.79
C ALA A 618 43.41 12.53 4.01
N GLN A 619 43.37 13.84 3.76
CA GLN A 619 42.83 14.87 4.63
C GLN A 619 41.60 15.49 3.96
N VAL A 620 40.58 15.78 4.75
CA VAL A 620 39.30 16.30 4.28
C VAL A 620 38.89 17.54 5.07
N LYS A 621 38.19 18.46 4.43
CA LYS A 621 37.66 19.69 5.04
C LYS A 621 36.34 20.07 4.36
N SER A 622 35.39 20.59 5.12
CA SER A 622 34.03 20.93 4.64
C SER A 622 33.40 19.72 3.95
N ILE A 623 33.16 18.66 4.72
CA ILE A 623 32.49 17.43 4.28
C ILE A 623 31.58 17.01 5.43
N GLU A 624 30.29 16.85 5.15
CA GLU A 624 29.25 16.50 6.14
C GLU A 624 28.52 15.21 5.74
N ASN A 625 28.62 14.79 4.47
CA ASN A 625 27.96 13.60 3.97
C ASN A 625 28.96 12.47 3.71
N ILE A 626 28.76 11.30 4.33
CA ILE A 626 29.64 10.13 4.20
C ILE A 626 28.89 8.93 3.62
N SER A 627 29.49 8.24 2.65
CA SER A 627 29.05 6.91 2.20
C SER A 627 30.18 5.90 2.32
N THR A 628 30.03 4.93 3.22
CA THR A 628 31.10 3.98 3.55
C THR A 628 31.23 2.85 2.52
N LEU A 629 32.38 2.15 2.54
CA LEU A 629 32.65 1.03 1.65
C LEU A 629 31.72 -0.16 1.93
N ARG A 630 31.03 -0.67 0.89
CA ARG A 630 30.16 -1.85 0.99
C ARG A 630 30.93 -3.09 1.49
N ARG A 631 30.33 -3.84 2.42
CA ARG A 631 30.92 -5.05 3.06
C ARG A 631 32.24 -4.82 3.80
N GLY A 632 32.78 -3.60 3.81
CA GLY A 632 33.93 -3.23 4.64
C GLY A 632 33.54 -3.17 6.12
N SER A 633 34.51 -3.06 7.01
CA SER A 633 34.25 -2.62 8.39
C SER A 633 34.85 -1.23 8.55
N ASN A 634 34.01 -0.21 8.48
CA ASN A 634 34.44 1.18 8.52
C ASN A 634 34.23 1.80 9.92
N ARG A 635 34.99 2.85 10.21
CA ARG A 635 34.78 3.73 11.37
C ARG A 635 34.48 5.13 10.85
N VAL A 636 33.44 5.75 11.37
CA VAL A 636 33.09 7.13 11.06
C VAL A 636 32.97 7.91 12.37
N THR A 637 33.70 9.01 12.47
CA THR A 637 33.45 10.08 13.44
C THR A 637 32.93 11.28 12.66
N GLY A 638 31.70 11.66 12.91
CA GLY A 638 31.06 12.79 12.28
C GLY A 638 31.59 14.12 12.79
N SER A 639 30.93 15.20 12.41
CA SER A 639 31.26 16.59 12.73
C SER A 639 30.51 17.05 13.99
N ASP A 640 30.56 18.36 14.26
CA ASP A 640 29.74 18.97 15.32
C ASP A 640 28.46 19.65 14.73
N MET A 641 28.13 19.29 13.49
CA MET A 641 27.00 19.79 12.69
C MET A 641 26.14 18.60 12.23
N ALA A 642 24.98 18.89 11.64
CA ALA A 642 24.12 17.84 11.09
C ALA A 642 24.77 17.11 9.91
N ASP A 643 25.12 15.84 10.12
CA ASP A 643 25.76 14.97 9.14
C ASP A 643 24.77 14.02 8.45
N ARG A 644 25.15 13.53 7.26
CA ARG A 644 24.39 12.47 6.56
C ARG A 644 25.29 11.27 6.27
N ILE A 645 25.04 10.16 6.94
CA ILE A 645 25.94 8.99 6.90
C ILE A 645 25.22 7.76 6.33
N SER A 646 25.71 7.19 5.24
CA SER A 646 25.26 5.90 4.70
C SER A 646 26.24 4.79 5.09
N ALA A 647 25.82 3.97 6.06
CA ALA A 647 26.57 2.83 6.59
C ALA A 647 26.32 1.58 5.72
N ASN A 648 27.18 1.35 4.73
CA ASN A 648 27.04 0.27 3.75
C ASN A 648 27.79 -1.03 4.14
N GLY A 649 28.58 -1.02 5.21
CA GLY A 649 29.41 -2.12 5.68
C GLY A 649 29.10 -2.53 7.12
N ASN A 650 29.98 -3.32 7.73
CA ASN A 650 29.92 -3.64 9.15
C ASN A 650 30.52 -2.49 9.99
N ASP A 651 29.79 -1.38 10.04
CA ASP A 651 30.33 -0.07 10.38
C ASP A 651 30.12 0.29 11.84
N HIS A 652 31.07 1.08 12.37
CA HIS A 652 30.98 1.72 13.68
C HIS A 652 30.95 3.23 13.48
N ILE A 653 29.86 3.87 13.86
CA ILE A 653 29.64 5.29 13.62
C ILE A 653 29.47 5.97 14.96
N ASN A 654 30.13 7.11 15.12
CA ASN A 654 29.87 8.12 16.12
C ASN A 654 29.54 9.39 15.34
N ALA A 655 28.26 9.75 15.23
CA ALA A 655 27.82 10.85 14.38
C ALA A 655 28.18 12.19 15.03
N GLY A 656 27.98 12.31 16.34
CA GLY A 656 28.46 13.45 17.11
C GLY A 656 27.32 14.39 17.46
N PRO A 657 27.58 15.65 17.80
CA PRO A 657 26.53 16.64 18.00
C PRO A 657 25.92 17.07 16.66
N GLY A 658 24.61 17.19 16.57
CA GLY A 658 23.94 17.61 15.34
C GLY A 658 22.62 16.89 15.13
N ASP A 659 21.78 17.38 14.22
CA ASP A 659 20.57 16.64 13.82
C ASP A 659 20.91 15.64 12.72
N ASP A 660 21.49 14.50 13.09
CA ASP A 660 22.13 13.60 12.14
C ASP A 660 21.13 12.70 11.41
N SER A 661 21.48 12.33 10.18
CA SER A 661 20.69 11.42 9.33
C SER A 661 21.50 10.21 8.89
N ILE A 662 21.27 9.06 9.52
CA ILE A 662 22.04 7.84 9.33
C ILE A 662 21.22 6.75 8.62
N ALA A 663 21.70 6.26 7.48
CA ALA A 663 21.14 5.13 6.76
C ALA A 663 21.97 3.85 7.02
N ILE A 664 21.42 2.94 7.81
CA ILE A 664 22.02 1.65 8.17
C ILE A 664 21.64 0.60 7.11
N ARG A 665 22.60 0.26 6.24
CA ARG A 665 22.41 -0.71 5.13
C ARG A 665 23.24 -1.97 5.28
N GLY A 666 24.35 -1.88 6.03
CA GLY A 666 25.20 -3.01 6.37
C GLY A 666 24.50 -4.08 7.19
N ALA A 667 25.05 -5.30 7.16
CA ALA A 667 24.47 -6.45 7.86
C ALA A 667 24.54 -6.30 9.38
N ASP A 668 25.61 -5.69 9.90
CA ASP A 668 25.86 -5.46 11.32
C ASP A 668 26.44 -4.05 11.53
N CYS A 669 25.69 -3.13 12.14
CA CYS A 669 26.16 -1.75 12.35
C CYS A 669 25.92 -1.31 13.79
N ARG A 670 26.88 -0.56 14.35
CA ARG A 670 26.74 0.12 15.64
C ARG A 670 26.88 1.62 15.45
N VAL A 671 25.87 2.37 15.85
CA VAL A 671 25.79 3.82 15.68
C VAL A 671 25.57 4.48 17.04
N ASP A 672 26.42 5.43 17.37
CA ASP A 672 26.20 6.41 18.42
C ASP A 672 25.74 7.69 17.74
N GLY A 673 24.49 8.10 17.98
CA GLY A 673 23.93 9.34 17.42
C GLY A 673 24.66 10.55 17.97
N GLY A 674 24.80 10.58 19.30
CA GLY A 674 25.27 11.76 20.01
C GLY A 674 24.10 12.69 20.35
N PRO A 675 24.37 13.95 20.74
CA PRO A 675 23.32 14.90 21.10
C PRO A 675 22.65 15.53 19.87
N GLY A 676 21.34 15.35 19.73
CA GLY A 676 20.58 15.96 18.64
C GLY A 676 19.23 15.29 18.36
N THR A 677 18.50 15.83 17.37
CA THR A 677 17.28 15.20 16.84
C THR A 677 17.63 14.27 15.70
N ASP A 678 18.15 13.09 16.05
CA ASP A 678 18.72 12.14 15.10
C ASP A 678 17.67 11.29 14.38
N ARG A 679 18.02 10.88 13.16
CA ARG A 679 17.17 10.08 12.27
C ARG A 679 17.91 8.88 11.73
N TYR A 680 17.31 7.71 11.90
CA TYR A 680 17.85 6.44 11.45
C TYR A 680 16.94 5.80 10.42
N TYR A 681 17.52 5.29 9.34
CA TYR A 681 16.84 4.38 8.43
C TYR A 681 17.53 3.02 8.44
N ILE A 682 16.81 1.96 8.83
CA ILE A 682 17.34 0.60 8.88
C ILE A 682 16.83 -0.16 7.66
N ALA A 683 17.73 -0.49 6.74
CA ALA A 683 17.37 -1.19 5.50
C ALA A 683 17.03 -2.68 5.74
N GLU A 684 16.24 -3.26 4.84
CA GLU A 684 15.90 -4.71 4.83
C GLU A 684 17.13 -5.63 4.66
N THR A 685 18.27 -5.08 4.23
CA THR A 685 19.56 -5.81 4.17
C THR A 685 20.21 -5.96 5.54
N SER A 686 19.92 -5.07 6.49
CA SER A 686 20.50 -5.10 7.83
C SER A 686 19.97 -6.28 8.62
N ALA A 687 20.84 -7.06 9.25
CA ALA A 687 20.44 -8.16 10.11
C ALA A 687 20.48 -7.73 11.58
N GLN A 688 21.52 -6.99 11.97
CA GLN A 688 21.75 -6.49 13.31
C GLN A 688 22.10 -5.01 13.24
N ALA A 689 21.43 -4.22 14.07
CA ALA A 689 21.73 -2.80 14.22
C ALA A 689 21.70 -2.45 15.70
N THR A 690 22.70 -1.70 16.14
CA THR A 690 22.80 -1.17 17.50
C THR A 690 22.83 0.35 17.42
N ILE A 691 21.94 1.01 18.16
CA ILE A 691 21.85 2.47 18.24
C ILE A 691 22.07 2.89 19.70
N ILE A 692 22.81 3.96 19.92
CA ILE A 692 22.96 4.62 21.22
C ILE A 692 22.47 6.05 21.05
N GLU A 693 21.63 6.47 21.98
CA GLU A 693 20.98 7.77 22.01
C GLU A 693 21.00 8.30 23.44
N ASP A 694 21.25 9.59 23.61
CA ASP A 694 21.36 10.21 24.93
C ASP A 694 19.98 10.36 25.62
N GLY A 695 18.90 10.45 24.84
CA GLY A 695 17.53 10.64 25.29
C GLY A 695 17.18 12.06 25.72
N GLU A 696 18.08 13.04 25.52
CA GLU A 696 17.81 14.45 25.80
C GLU A 696 16.82 15.03 24.78
N GLN A 697 16.90 14.58 23.53
CA GLN A 697 16.06 14.99 22.41
C GLN A 697 15.37 13.78 21.74
N PRO A 698 14.32 13.99 20.93
CA PRO A 698 13.62 12.89 20.28
C PRO A 698 14.35 12.38 19.03
N SER A 699 14.59 11.07 18.97
CA SER A 699 15.18 10.41 17.82
C SER A 699 14.14 9.56 17.08
N LEU A 700 14.21 9.56 15.73
CA LEU A 700 13.29 8.82 14.85
C LEU A 700 13.99 7.63 14.20
N ILE A 701 13.46 6.43 14.43
CA ILE A 701 13.94 5.19 13.82
C ILE A 701 12.95 4.67 12.78
N ALA A 702 13.34 4.67 11.52
CA ALA A 702 12.54 4.19 10.40
C ALA A 702 12.98 2.79 9.95
N PHE A 703 12.04 1.83 9.95
CA PHE A 703 12.26 0.48 9.44
C PHE A 703 12.00 0.40 7.93
N GLY A 704 12.91 -0.24 7.20
CA GLY A 704 12.78 -0.59 5.79
C GLY A 704 11.78 -1.73 5.51
N TRP A 705 11.04 -2.18 6.51
CA TRP A 705 10.04 -3.24 6.44
C TRP A 705 8.69 -2.80 7.03
N PRO A 706 7.58 -3.46 6.65
CA PRO A 706 6.26 -3.10 7.12
C PRO A 706 6.04 -3.55 8.58
N MET A 707 5.04 -2.95 9.23
CA MET A 707 4.69 -3.23 10.62
C MET A 707 4.41 -4.71 10.88
N GLU A 708 3.83 -5.42 9.91
CA GLU A 708 3.50 -6.85 10.02
C GLU A 708 4.71 -7.76 10.25
N ARG A 709 5.94 -7.33 9.92
CA ARG A 709 7.14 -8.14 10.17
C ARG A 709 7.64 -8.03 11.60
N ILE A 710 7.26 -6.99 12.34
CA ILE A 710 7.73 -6.77 13.71
C ILE A 710 7.07 -7.79 14.62
N GLN A 711 7.89 -8.57 15.32
CA GLN A 711 7.43 -9.67 16.17
C GLN A 711 7.35 -9.27 17.63
N ARG A 712 8.34 -8.53 18.13
CA ARG A 712 8.46 -8.30 19.56
C ARG A 712 9.30 -7.07 19.90
N TRP A 713 8.95 -6.47 21.03
CA TRP A 713 9.68 -5.38 21.69
C TRP A 713 9.99 -5.79 23.11
N ARG A 714 11.25 -5.71 23.54
CA ARG A 714 11.68 -6.13 24.88
C ARG A 714 12.72 -5.21 25.48
N ILE A 715 12.67 -5.01 26.80
CA ILE A 715 13.84 -4.54 27.54
C ILE A 715 14.67 -5.74 27.96
N VAL A 716 15.92 -5.79 27.51
CA VAL A 716 16.94 -6.76 27.94
C VAL A 716 18.08 -5.96 28.55
N ASP A 717 18.42 -6.25 29.80
CA ASP A 717 19.35 -5.43 30.59
C ASP A 717 18.94 -3.94 30.61
N SER A 718 19.71 -3.05 29.99
CA SER A 718 19.40 -1.62 29.86
C SER A 718 18.85 -1.23 28.48
N SER A 719 18.70 -2.19 27.57
CA SER A 719 18.49 -1.92 26.15
C SER A 719 17.08 -2.27 25.69
N LEU A 720 16.53 -1.49 24.75
CA LEU A 720 15.33 -1.87 24.00
C LEU A 720 15.73 -2.72 22.79
N VAL A 721 15.23 -3.95 22.73
CA VAL A 721 15.48 -4.90 21.65
C VAL A 721 14.18 -5.12 20.87
N VAL A 722 14.23 -4.85 19.57
CA VAL A 722 13.12 -5.04 18.62
C VAL A 722 13.49 -6.14 17.64
N SER A 723 12.66 -7.18 17.53
CA SER A 723 12.90 -8.27 16.58
C SER A 723 11.83 -8.35 15.49
N SER A 724 12.26 -8.60 14.25
CA SER A 724 11.38 -8.66 13.08
C SER A 724 11.77 -9.79 12.13
N LEU A 725 10.81 -10.37 11.41
CA LEU A 725 11.04 -11.52 10.52
C LEU A 725 11.87 -11.18 9.28
N ARG A 726 12.67 -12.16 8.82
CA ARG A 726 13.44 -12.13 7.57
C ARG A 726 13.18 -13.35 6.70
N GLY A 727 13.20 -13.16 5.39
CA GLY A 727 12.85 -14.20 4.42
C GLY A 727 11.35 -14.27 4.14
N LYS A 728 10.96 -15.20 3.28
CA LYS A 728 9.58 -15.31 2.77
C LYS A 728 8.60 -15.86 3.82
N ASP A 729 9.10 -16.76 4.66
CA ASP A 729 8.41 -17.49 5.71
C ASP A 729 9.08 -17.30 7.08
N GLY A 730 9.87 -16.23 7.24
CA GLY A 730 10.63 -15.98 8.47
C GLY A 730 11.78 -16.98 8.69
N GLU A 731 12.21 -17.67 7.64
CA GLU A 731 13.20 -18.75 7.69
C GLU A 731 14.65 -18.28 7.92
N LEU A 732 14.92 -17.00 7.68
CA LEU A 732 16.22 -16.41 7.94
C LEU A 732 16.27 -15.89 9.38
N SER A 733 17.47 -15.77 9.94
CA SER A 733 17.68 -15.12 11.25
C SER A 733 17.02 -13.74 11.25
N GLU A 734 16.26 -13.44 12.31
CA GLU A 734 15.50 -12.20 12.47
C GLU A 734 16.36 -10.94 12.28
N HIS A 735 15.72 -9.85 11.86
CA HIS A 735 16.22 -8.51 12.12
C HIS A 735 16.26 -8.28 13.63
N VAL A 736 17.38 -7.80 14.16
CA VAL A 736 17.50 -7.39 15.56
C VAL A 736 18.00 -5.97 15.63
N LEU A 737 17.14 -5.05 16.07
CA LEU A 737 17.53 -3.70 16.46
C LEU A 737 17.71 -3.67 17.98
N THR A 738 18.87 -3.22 18.44
CA THR A 738 19.17 -2.94 19.85
C THR A 738 19.37 -1.45 20.02
N ILE A 739 18.62 -0.82 20.94
CA ILE A 739 18.87 0.55 21.37
C ILE A 739 19.44 0.47 22.78
N GLU A 740 20.72 0.78 22.92
CA GLU A 740 21.45 0.72 24.19
C GLU A 740 21.06 1.88 25.11
N ASN A 741 21.26 1.67 26.42
CA ASN A 741 21.12 2.72 27.45
C ASN A 741 19.74 3.40 27.53
N VAL A 742 18.69 2.70 27.10
CA VAL A 742 17.29 3.11 27.29
C VAL A 742 16.93 3.17 28.78
N TYR A 743 17.57 2.34 29.60
CA TYR A 743 17.48 2.37 31.07
C TYR A 743 18.86 2.56 31.71
N LYS A 744 18.89 3.16 32.91
CA LYS A 744 20.07 3.26 33.76
C LYS A 744 19.85 2.62 35.13
N PRO A 745 20.86 1.96 35.72
CA PRO A 745 20.77 1.43 37.06
C PRO A 745 20.81 2.56 38.11
N VAL A 746 19.82 2.62 39.00
CA VAL A 746 19.71 3.57 40.11
C VAL A 746 19.18 2.81 41.33
N ASP A 747 19.92 2.83 42.45
CA ASP A 747 19.53 2.22 43.73
C ASP A 747 19.04 0.76 43.64
N GLY A 748 19.68 -0.04 42.78
CA GLY A 748 19.33 -1.45 42.56
C GLY A 748 18.09 -1.68 41.69
N GLN A 749 17.51 -0.63 41.12
CA GLN A 749 16.45 -0.67 40.11
C GLN A 749 16.97 -0.15 38.76
N ARG A 750 16.24 -0.40 37.68
CA ARG A 750 16.48 0.23 36.37
C ARG A 750 15.48 1.36 36.18
N GLN A 751 15.96 2.60 36.04
CA GLN A 751 15.13 3.76 35.73
C GLN A 751 15.24 4.10 34.25
N VAL A 752 14.12 4.47 33.61
CA VAL A 752 14.14 4.90 32.20
C VAL A 752 15.07 6.11 32.04
N ASN A 753 15.95 6.04 31.04
CA ASN A 753 16.91 7.07 30.69
C ASN A 753 16.51 7.78 29.40
N ASN A 754 16.15 7.00 28.36
CA ASN A 754 15.62 7.54 27.11
C ASN A 754 14.15 7.15 26.93
N SER A 755 13.27 8.15 26.88
CA SER A 755 11.83 7.95 26.67
C SER A 755 11.28 8.66 25.43
N GLN A 756 12.15 9.25 24.61
CA GLN A 756 11.76 10.10 23.47
C GLN A 756 11.89 9.39 22.12
N LEU A 757 12.07 8.07 22.12
CA LEU A 757 12.20 7.25 20.92
C LEU A 757 10.89 7.16 20.14
N GLN A 758 10.96 7.48 18.85
CA GLN A 758 9.86 7.34 17.90
C GLN A 758 10.24 6.38 16.79
N PHE A 759 9.28 5.58 16.32
CA PHE A 759 9.51 4.62 15.26
C PHE A 759 8.54 4.81 14.11
N ARG A 760 9.01 4.54 12.89
CA ARG A 760 8.19 4.52 11.68
C ARG A 760 8.42 3.24 10.88
N THR A 761 7.37 2.67 10.32
CA THR A 761 7.47 1.48 9.46
C THR A 761 7.37 1.86 7.98
N ARG A 762 7.76 0.95 7.07
CA ARG A 762 7.71 1.20 5.61
C ARG A 762 6.30 1.49 5.11
N ASP A 763 5.32 0.81 5.67
CA ASP A 763 3.89 1.03 5.44
C ASP A 763 3.34 2.22 6.23
N GLY A 764 4.18 3.11 6.77
CA GLY A 764 3.76 4.43 7.26
C GLY A 764 3.22 4.48 8.69
N TYR A 765 3.22 3.39 9.45
CA TYR A 765 2.79 3.42 10.85
C TYR A 765 3.81 4.15 11.72
N GLY A 766 3.32 5.01 12.62
CA GLY A 766 4.11 5.65 13.67
C GLY A 766 3.89 4.91 14.99
N LEU A 767 4.97 4.55 15.67
CA LEU A 767 4.95 3.72 16.89
C LEU A 767 5.78 4.38 18.00
N VAL A 768 5.28 4.32 19.24
CA VAL A 768 6.00 4.78 20.43
C VAL A 768 5.98 3.69 21.50
N PRO A 769 7.15 3.18 21.97
CA PRO A 769 7.21 2.15 22.99
C PRO A 769 6.71 2.68 24.34
N GLN A 770 5.98 1.86 25.07
CA GLN A 770 5.46 2.18 26.41
C GLN A 770 6.45 1.71 27.46
N LEU A 771 7.45 2.55 27.74
CA LEU A 771 8.54 2.23 28.66
C LEU A 771 8.12 2.51 30.13
N PRO A 772 8.11 1.49 31.02
CA PRO A 772 7.88 1.72 32.45
C PRO A 772 8.95 2.63 33.07
N ALA A 773 8.56 3.54 33.96
CA ALA A 773 9.51 4.47 34.59
C ALA A 773 10.60 3.75 35.41
N HIS A 774 10.24 2.62 36.04
CA HIS A 774 11.14 1.81 36.87
C HIS A 774 10.91 0.31 36.61
N LEU A 775 11.99 -0.47 36.61
CA LEU A 775 11.97 -1.94 36.63
C LEU A 775 12.77 -2.43 37.84
N THR A 776 12.22 -3.37 38.61
CA THR A 776 12.76 -3.80 39.92
C THR A 776 13.66 -5.02 39.87
N ASP A 777 13.76 -5.69 38.73
CA ASP A 777 14.58 -6.88 38.51
C ASP A 777 15.50 -6.67 37.29
N SER A 778 16.31 -7.68 36.95
CA SER A 778 17.15 -7.72 35.74
C SER A 778 16.59 -8.64 34.64
N LEU A 779 15.37 -9.13 34.80
CA LEU A 779 14.78 -10.04 33.81
C LEU A 779 14.39 -9.28 32.54
N PRO A 780 14.28 -9.97 31.40
CA PRO A 780 13.70 -9.39 30.19
C PRO A 780 12.21 -9.05 30.38
N HIS A 781 11.79 -7.85 29.95
CA HIS A 781 10.39 -7.40 30.00
C HIS A 781 9.84 -7.17 28.60
N ASP A 782 8.65 -7.68 28.29
CA ASP A 782 7.94 -7.34 27.06
C ASP A 782 7.38 -5.92 27.14
N ILE A 783 7.54 -5.17 26.06
CA ILE A 783 7.06 -3.81 25.92
C ILE A 783 5.96 -3.78 24.87
N GLU A 784 4.91 -3.04 25.17
CA GLU A 784 3.89 -2.71 24.17
C GLU A 784 4.22 -1.36 23.52
N CYS A 785 3.79 -1.17 22.28
CA CYS A 785 3.86 0.10 21.57
C CYS A 785 2.47 0.69 21.37
N THR A 786 2.39 2.01 21.45
CA THR A 786 1.21 2.76 21.01
C THR A 786 1.37 3.12 19.55
N VAL A 787 0.35 2.87 18.72
CA VAL A 787 0.31 3.36 17.35
C VAL A 787 -0.15 4.81 17.37
N THR A 788 0.75 5.73 17.03
CA THR A 788 0.50 7.18 17.01
C THR A 788 0.09 7.70 15.64
N VAL A 789 0.51 7.03 14.56
CA VAL A 789 0.12 7.30 13.18
C VAL A 789 -0.32 6.00 12.52
N ILE A 790 -1.48 6.01 11.87
CA ILE A 790 -1.98 4.88 11.08
C ILE A 790 -1.32 4.91 9.71
N GLY A 791 -0.66 3.81 9.35
CA GLY A 791 -0.05 3.64 8.03
C GLY A 791 -1.02 3.17 6.94
N ASP A 792 -0.45 2.83 5.78
CA ASP A 792 -1.14 2.23 4.66
C ASP A 792 -1.87 0.95 5.08
N ARG A 793 -3.10 0.82 4.61
CA ARG A 793 -3.96 -0.32 4.92
C ARG A 793 -3.71 -1.42 3.91
N ALA A 794 -3.60 -2.66 4.39
CA ALA A 794 -3.74 -3.81 3.52
C ALA A 794 -5.13 -3.77 2.86
N PRO A 795 -5.25 -4.19 1.58
CA PRO A 795 -6.56 -4.29 0.91
C PRO A 795 -7.53 -5.13 1.74
N ALA A 796 -8.80 -4.71 1.78
CA ALA A 796 -9.82 -5.48 2.49
C ALA A 796 -9.93 -6.88 1.88
N PRO A 797 -9.92 -7.95 2.69
CA PRO A 797 -9.98 -9.30 2.17
C PRO A 797 -11.37 -9.56 1.58
N GLN A 798 -11.40 -10.28 0.47
CA GLN A 798 -12.64 -10.76 -0.12
C GLN A 798 -13.28 -11.77 0.82
N ILE A 799 -14.56 -11.59 1.12
CA ILE A 799 -15.31 -12.50 1.99
C ILE A 799 -15.55 -13.81 1.23
N VAL A 800 -15.33 -14.93 1.92
CA VAL A 800 -15.57 -16.28 1.41
C VAL A 800 -16.36 -17.07 2.46
N ASN A 801 -17.68 -17.07 2.30
CA ASN A 801 -18.61 -17.78 3.17
C ASN A 801 -18.81 -19.23 2.70
N SER A 802 -19.11 -19.44 1.42
CA SER A 802 -19.39 -20.77 0.84
C SER A 802 -19.26 -20.79 -0.69
N GLY A 803 -19.29 -21.98 -1.28
CA GLY A 803 -19.30 -22.18 -2.73
C GLY A 803 -17.91 -22.28 -3.35
N ALA A 804 -17.82 -21.99 -4.64
CA ALA A 804 -16.59 -22.07 -5.42
C ALA A 804 -15.91 -20.70 -5.53
N VAL A 805 -14.61 -20.66 -5.28
CA VAL A 805 -13.75 -19.47 -5.46
C VAL A 805 -12.65 -19.82 -6.45
N VAL A 806 -12.55 -19.06 -7.55
CA VAL A 806 -11.52 -19.27 -8.56
C VAL A 806 -10.34 -18.35 -8.27
N ILE A 807 -9.14 -18.90 -8.07
CA ILE A 807 -7.95 -18.08 -7.90
C ILE A 807 -7.41 -17.69 -9.29
N ALA A 808 -7.59 -16.43 -9.69
CA ALA A 808 -7.11 -15.87 -10.96
C ALA A 808 -6.26 -14.60 -10.74
N GLU A 809 -5.44 -14.21 -11.73
CA GLU A 809 -4.43 -13.15 -11.63
C GLU A 809 -4.98 -11.75 -11.28
N GLN A 810 -6.17 -11.41 -11.79
CA GLN A 810 -6.84 -10.11 -11.60
C GLN A 810 -7.74 -10.02 -10.34
N GLU A 811 -7.89 -11.11 -9.57
CA GLU A 811 -8.73 -11.12 -8.36
C GLU A 811 -7.94 -10.78 -7.08
N SER A 812 -8.66 -10.49 -5.99
CA SER A 812 -8.10 -10.10 -4.69
C SER A 812 -6.96 -11.03 -4.24
N ARG A 813 -5.88 -10.45 -3.73
CA ARG A 813 -4.76 -11.22 -3.17
C ARG A 813 -5.04 -11.78 -1.78
N HIS A 814 -6.04 -11.22 -1.09
CA HIS A 814 -6.43 -11.57 0.27
C HIS A 814 -7.88 -12.07 0.30
N HIS A 815 -8.09 -13.23 0.94
CA HIS A 815 -9.41 -13.83 1.16
C HIS A 815 -9.63 -14.02 2.66
N PHE A 816 -10.84 -13.79 3.12
CA PHE A 816 -11.27 -14.07 4.48
C PHE A 816 -12.30 -15.20 4.46
N VAL A 817 -11.95 -16.34 5.04
CA VAL A 817 -12.85 -17.47 5.18
C VAL A 817 -13.54 -17.36 6.53
N SER A 818 -14.82 -17.00 6.50
CA SER A 818 -15.65 -16.84 7.70
C SER A 818 -15.93 -18.19 8.37
N ARG A 819 -16.48 -18.17 9.59
CA ARG A 819 -17.02 -19.39 10.23
C ARG A 819 -18.39 -19.79 9.69
N ASP A 820 -19.14 -18.82 9.16
CA ASP A 820 -20.47 -18.99 8.61
C ASP A 820 -20.45 -19.75 7.27
N GLY A 821 -21.47 -20.57 7.00
CA GLY A 821 -21.52 -21.38 5.80
C GLY A 821 -20.85 -22.74 5.89
N ARG A 822 -20.95 -23.53 4.81
CA ARG A 822 -20.71 -24.98 4.84
C ARG A 822 -19.39 -25.40 4.20
N ARG A 823 -19.28 -25.27 2.88
CA ARG A 823 -18.16 -25.78 2.10
C ARG A 823 -17.66 -24.71 1.15
N VAL A 824 -16.34 -24.59 1.09
CA VAL A 824 -15.63 -23.69 0.18
C VAL A 824 -14.67 -24.52 -0.66
N ASP A 825 -14.80 -24.41 -1.98
CA ASP A 825 -13.87 -25.01 -2.93
C ASP A 825 -13.05 -23.89 -3.58
N PHE A 826 -11.75 -23.83 -3.27
CA PHE A 826 -10.81 -22.99 -4.00
C PHE A 826 -10.33 -23.75 -5.24
N PHE A 827 -10.38 -23.11 -6.41
CA PHE A 827 -9.95 -23.67 -7.68
C PHE A 827 -8.75 -22.90 -8.23
N ALA A 828 -7.66 -23.63 -8.47
CA ALA A 828 -6.49 -23.16 -9.19
C ALA A 828 -6.54 -23.67 -10.64
N LYS A 829 -6.83 -22.81 -11.61
CA LYS A 829 -6.91 -23.25 -13.00
C LYS A 829 -5.52 -23.61 -13.53
N ALA A 830 -5.38 -24.79 -14.12
CA ALA A 830 -4.16 -25.15 -14.85
C ALA A 830 -3.86 -24.09 -15.93
N ASN A 831 -2.60 -23.65 -16.00
CA ASN A 831 -2.06 -22.61 -16.90
C ASN A 831 -2.22 -21.14 -16.49
N THR A 832 -2.60 -20.83 -15.24
CA THR A 832 -2.42 -19.47 -14.72
C THR A 832 -0.98 -19.25 -14.24
N PRO A 833 -0.40 -18.05 -14.38
CA PRO A 833 0.91 -17.72 -13.79
C PRO A 833 0.92 -18.02 -12.28
N GLU A 834 2.09 -18.37 -11.74
CA GLU A 834 2.24 -18.58 -10.30
C GLU A 834 1.94 -17.26 -9.56
N THR A 835 0.84 -17.23 -8.80
CA THR A 835 0.42 -16.06 -8.03
C THR A 835 0.40 -16.36 -6.54
N SER A 836 0.87 -15.42 -5.72
CA SER A 836 0.75 -15.51 -4.26
C SER A 836 -0.62 -15.06 -3.76
N ARG A 837 -1.20 -15.81 -2.83
CA ARG A 837 -2.50 -15.55 -2.19
C ARG A 837 -2.43 -15.81 -0.69
N THR A 838 -3.10 -14.95 0.08
CA THR A 838 -3.24 -15.09 1.54
C THR A 838 -4.70 -15.36 1.89
N LEU A 839 -4.93 -16.47 2.59
CA LEU A 839 -6.24 -16.86 3.13
C LEU A 839 -6.22 -16.67 4.64
N HIS A 840 -7.02 -15.73 5.12
CA HIS A 840 -7.29 -15.51 6.52
C HIS A 840 -8.42 -16.45 6.95
N LEU A 841 -8.09 -17.51 7.69
CA LEU A 841 -9.06 -18.46 8.23
C LEU A 841 -9.50 -18.01 9.62
N ASP A 842 -10.80 -17.74 9.83
CA ASP A 842 -11.32 -17.39 11.17
C ASP A 842 -11.40 -18.58 12.12
N TYR A 843 -10.37 -19.44 12.09
CA TYR A 843 -10.16 -20.61 12.93
C TYR A 843 -8.73 -20.57 13.46
N LYS A 844 -8.51 -21.18 14.63
CA LYS A 844 -7.18 -21.50 15.14
C LYS A 844 -6.68 -22.79 14.53
N TYR A 845 -5.36 -23.01 14.58
CA TYR A 845 -4.79 -24.26 14.07
C TYR A 845 -5.32 -25.49 14.82
N GLU A 846 -5.55 -25.40 16.14
CA GLU A 846 -6.05 -26.54 16.93
C GLU A 846 -7.51 -26.89 16.63
N GLU A 847 -8.24 -26.03 15.93
CA GLU A 847 -9.61 -26.31 15.49
C GLU A 847 -9.66 -27.17 14.21
N ILE A 848 -8.53 -27.39 13.53
CA ILE A 848 -8.47 -28.27 12.36
C ILE A 848 -8.66 -29.73 12.84
N LEU A 849 -9.77 -30.33 12.45
CA LEU A 849 -10.15 -31.69 12.85
C LEU A 849 -9.37 -32.74 12.07
N ASP A 850 -9.20 -32.54 10.76
CA ASP A 850 -8.45 -33.44 9.89
C ASP A 850 -8.01 -32.71 8.61
N ILE A 851 -6.92 -33.17 8.01
CA ILE A 851 -6.47 -32.75 6.68
C ILE A 851 -6.25 -34.01 5.86
N LYS A 852 -6.86 -34.08 4.69
CA LYS A 852 -6.70 -35.19 3.74
C LYS A 852 -6.29 -34.67 2.38
N TYR A 853 -5.50 -35.43 1.64
CA TYR A 853 -5.34 -35.20 0.22
C TYR A 853 -5.70 -36.45 -0.57
N ASN A 854 -6.16 -36.24 -1.80
CA ASN A 854 -6.48 -37.29 -2.75
C ASN A 854 -5.98 -36.92 -4.13
N TYR A 855 -5.79 -37.96 -4.92
CA TYR A 855 -5.34 -37.91 -6.30
C TYR A 855 -5.72 -39.21 -6.99
N GLU A 856 -5.71 -39.18 -8.31
CA GLU A 856 -5.84 -40.35 -9.16
C GLU A 856 -4.50 -40.63 -9.82
N VAL A 857 -4.08 -41.90 -9.81
CA VAL A 857 -2.85 -42.36 -10.44
C VAL A 857 -3.13 -43.47 -11.44
N GLU A 858 -2.64 -43.28 -12.66
CA GLU A 858 -2.66 -44.29 -13.72
C GLU A 858 -1.26 -44.86 -13.92
N ALA A 859 -1.16 -46.18 -14.12
CA ALA A 859 0.09 -46.86 -14.42
C ALA A 859 0.02 -47.53 -15.79
N TYR A 860 1.05 -47.35 -16.62
CA TYR A 860 1.19 -48.06 -17.89
C TYR A 860 2.63 -48.54 -18.10
N GLU A 861 2.80 -49.69 -18.74
CA GLU A 861 4.12 -50.22 -19.08
C GLU A 861 4.64 -49.59 -20.38
N GLY A 862 5.87 -49.11 -20.36
CA GLY A 862 6.57 -48.66 -21.55
C GLY A 862 7.22 -49.82 -22.31
N VAL A 863 7.67 -49.52 -23.53
CA VAL A 863 8.30 -50.51 -24.45
C VAL A 863 9.58 -51.12 -23.86
N THR A 864 10.21 -50.47 -22.88
CA THR A 864 11.43 -50.90 -22.18
C THR A 864 11.18 -51.76 -20.93
N GLY A 865 9.91 -52.01 -20.56
CA GLY A 865 9.54 -52.69 -19.30
C GLY A 865 9.53 -51.77 -18.07
N ASP A 866 9.72 -50.47 -18.26
CA ASP A 866 9.56 -49.46 -17.21
C ASP A 866 8.06 -49.20 -16.93
N THR A 867 7.69 -48.98 -15.67
CA THR A 867 6.34 -48.57 -15.27
C THR A 867 6.25 -47.05 -15.24
N PHE A 868 5.37 -46.46 -16.04
CA PHE A 868 5.12 -45.01 -16.05
C PHE A 868 3.89 -44.69 -15.23
N LEU A 869 3.99 -43.69 -14.33
CA LEU A 869 2.90 -43.19 -13.52
C LEU A 869 2.45 -41.83 -14.03
N SER A 870 1.14 -41.58 -14.10
CA SER A 870 0.56 -40.25 -14.33
C SER A 870 -0.40 -39.89 -13.22
N TYR A 871 -0.36 -38.63 -12.79
CA TYR A 871 -1.12 -38.13 -11.66
C TYR A 871 -2.11 -37.05 -12.06
N SER A 872 -3.33 -37.13 -11.56
CA SER A 872 -4.39 -36.15 -11.82
C SER A 872 -5.33 -35.97 -10.62
N ASN A 873 -6.27 -35.03 -10.74
CA ASN A 873 -7.36 -34.83 -9.77
C ASN A 873 -6.88 -34.57 -8.34
N PHE A 874 -5.80 -33.81 -8.16
CA PHE A 874 -5.29 -33.46 -6.83
C PHE A 874 -6.26 -32.57 -6.07
N ARG A 875 -6.63 -32.98 -4.85
CA ARG A 875 -7.41 -32.15 -3.92
C ARG A 875 -6.90 -32.25 -2.50
N ILE A 876 -6.85 -31.14 -1.78
CA ILE A 876 -6.57 -31.10 -0.34
C ILE A 876 -7.82 -30.65 0.40
N TRP A 877 -8.30 -31.46 1.35
CA TRP A 877 -9.46 -31.22 2.19
C TRP A 877 -9.03 -30.84 3.59
N PHE A 878 -9.64 -29.79 4.11
CA PHE A 878 -9.55 -29.34 5.49
C PHE A 878 -10.91 -29.50 6.12
N TYR A 879 -10.98 -30.26 7.21
CA TYR A 879 -12.19 -30.45 8.00
C TYR A 879 -12.10 -29.58 9.25
N LEU A 880 -13.00 -28.60 9.37
CA LEU A 880 -13.15 -27.69 10.50
C LEU A 880 -14.49 -27.97 11.19
N PRO A 881 -14.73 -27.45 12.42
CA PRO A 881 -15.91 -27.79 13.21
C PRO A 881 -17.25 -27.47 12.52
N SER A 882 -17.31 -26.33 11.81
CA SER A 882 -18.51 -25.89 11.08
C SER A 882 -18.31 -25.79 9.56
N LYS A 883 -17.10 -26.09 9.05
CA LYS A 883 -16.72 -25.79 7.66
C LYS A 883 -15.83 -26.85 7.03
N ILE A 884 -15.97 -27.02 5.72
CA ILE A 884 -15.04 -27.81 4.90
C ILE A 884 -14.39 -26.87 3.88
N ILE A 885 -13.06 -26.87 3.81
CA ILE A 885 -12.31 -26.14 2.78
C ILE A 885 -11.62 -27.16 1.88
N VAL A 886 -11.76 -27.00 0.57
CA VAL A 886 -11.13 -27.87 -0.42
C VAL A 886 -10.28 -27.03 -1.36
N PHE A 887 -9.02 -27.39 -1.52
CA PHE A 887 -8.14 -26.86 -2.54
C PHE A 887 -8.15 -27.83 -3.71
N VAL A 888 -8.64 -27.38 -4.86
CA VAL A 888 -8.77 -28.15 -6.10
C VAL A 888 -7.72 -27.66 -7.11
N ASP A 889 -6.97 -28.60 -7.68
CA ASP A 889 -5.98 -28.37 -8.74
C ASP A 889 -4.82 -27.42 -8.37
N PHE A 890 -4.56 -27.22 -7.07
CA PHE A 890 -3.40 -26.46 -6.57
C PHE A 890 -2.06 -27.17 -6.73
N ILE A 891 -2.10 -28.44 -7.08
CA ILE A 891 -0.96 -29.31 -7.28
C ILE A 891 -1.15 -30.01 -8.61
N SER A 892 -0.11 -30.05 -9.42
CA SER A 892 -0.15 -30.71 -10.72
C SER A 892 1.11 -31.52 -10.97
N GLU A 893 0.98 -32.55 -11.80
CA GLU A 893 2.11 -33.18 -12.45
C GLU A 893 2.72 -32.20 -13.46
N ASN A 894 4.04 -32.01 -13.41
CA ASN A 894 4.76 -31.14 -14.34
C ASN A 894 4.70 -31.72 -15.76
N GLN A 895 4.64 -30.86 -16.78
CA GLN A 895 4.60 -31.27 -18.20
C GLN A 895 5.97 -31.71 -18.75
N GLN A 896 6.99 -31.83 -17.90
CA GLN A 896 8.31 -32.32 -18.29
C GLN A 896 8.31 -33.83 -18.59
N LYS A 897 9.36 -34.28 -19.27
CA LYS A 897 9.54 -35.70 -19.58
C LYS A 897 9.67 -36.52 -18.29
N LYS A 898 8.87 -37.59 -18.18
CA LYS A 898 8.92 -38.52 -17.03
C LYS A 898 10.31 -39.14 -16.91
N THR A 899 10.91 -39.00 -15.73
CA THR A 899 12.24 -39.53 -15.38
C THR A 899 12.12 -40.59 -14.29
N SER A 900 13.21 -41.31 -14.02
CA SER A 900 13.23 -42.29 -12.92
C SER A 900 12.85 -41.63 -11.60
N ALA A 901 11.87 -42.18 -10.91
CA ALA A 901 11.53 -41.79 -9.55
C ALA A 901 12.74 -42.03 -8.63
N ASN A 902 12.95 -41.13 -7.68
CA ASN A 902 14.11 -41.20 -6.79
C ASN A 902 14.11 -42.54 -6.02
N GLY A 903 15.22 -43.30 -6.14
CA GLY A 903 15.34 -44.63 -5.54
C GLY A 903 14.70 -45.79 -6.32
N PHE A 904 13.97 -45.54 -7.42
CA PHE A 904 13.26 -46.56 -8.20
C PHE A 904 13.55 -46.42 -9.71
N PRO A 905 14.63 -47.04 -10.22
CA PRO A 905 15.07 -46.84 -11.60
C PRO A 905 14.03 -47.27 -12.66
N ASN A 906 13.20 -48.27 -12.35
CA ASN A 906 12.18 -48.84 -13.25
C ASN A 906 10.82 -48.13 -13.19
N ILE A 907 10.64 -47.15 -12.29
CA ILE A 907 9.40 -46.36 -12.18
C ILE A 907 9.69 -44.98 -12.77
N LYS A 908 8.90 -44.55 -13.75
CA LYS A 908 9.01 -43.24 -14.39
C LYS A 908 7.83 -42.34 -14.02
N THR A 909 8.12 -41.15 -13.52
CA THR A 909 7.11 -40.14 -13.14
C THR A 909 7.62 -38.76 -13.53
N ALA A 910 6.72 -37.78 -13.70
CA ALA A 910 7.12 -36.38 -13.69
C ALA A 910 7.07 -35.85 -12.24
N ASP A 911 7.72 -34.70 -12.02
CA ASP A 911 7.72 -34.03 -10.73
C ASP A 911 6.33 -33.48 -10.40
N ILE A 912 5.94 -33.58 -9.14
CA ILE A 912 4.70 -32.99 -8.62
C ILE A 912 5.05 -31.63 -8.00
N GLN A 913 4.38 -30.56 -8.45
CA GLN A 913 4.65 -29.20 -8.01
C GLN A 913 3.36 -28.47 -7.60
N GLY A 914 3.51 -27.45 -6.76
CA GLY A 914 2.42 -26.50 -6.49
C GLY A 914 2.23 -25.54 -7.66
N VAL A 915 0.98 -25.21 -7.97
CA VAL A 915 0.61 -24.29 -9.07
C VAL A 915 0.52 -22.84 -8.57
N HIS A 916 0.18 -22.65 -7.29
CA HIS A 916 0.11 -21.34 -6.66
C HIS A 916 0.79 -21.33 -5.30
N ASP A 917 1.25 -20.14 -4.93
CA ASP A 917 1.76 -19.84 -3.60
C ASP A 917 0.59 -19.45 -2.69
N ILE A 918 0.11 -20.39 -1.86
CA ILE A 918 -0.90 -20.09 -0.84
C ILE A 918 -0.28 -20.05 0.55
N VAL A 919 -0.62 -18.98 1.27
CA VAL A 919 -0.40 -18.82 2.69
C VAL A 919 -1.74 -18.80 3.42
N LEU A 920 -1.87 -19.62 4.46
CA LEU A 920 -2.94 -19.57 5.44
C LEU A 920 -2.48 -18.73 6.63
N VAL A 921 -3.29 -17.79 7.08
CA VAL A 921 -3.10 -17.06 8.34
C VAL A 921 -4.31 -17.37 9.23
N MET A 922 -4.03 -17.98 10.37
CA MET A 922 -5.03 -18.41 11.34
C MET A 922 -5.44 -17.24 12.24
N GLN A 923 -6.58 -17.37 12.91
CA GLN A 923 -7.16 -16.33 13.77
C GLN A 923 -6.22 -15.90 14.92
N ASP A 924 -5.41 -16.83 15.43
CA ASP A 924 -4.46 -16.61 16.53
C ASP A 924 -3.13 -15.95 16.11
N GLY A 925 -2.92 -15.80 14.80
CA GLY A 925 -1.71 -15.25 14.19
C GLY A 925 -0.71 -16.31 13.68
N GLU A 926 -0.96 -17.60 13.91
CA GLU A 926 -0.15 -18.66 13.31
C GLU A 926 -0.32 -18.68 11.79
N SER A 927 0.71 -19.05 11.05
CA SER A 927 0.66 -19.06 9.59
C SER A 927 1.34 -20.27 8.98
N TYR A 928 0.76 -20.77 7.90
CA TYR A 928 1.19 -21.98 7.22
C TYR A 928 1.22 -21.76 5.72
N ARG A 929 2.26 -22.24 5.06
CA ARG A 929 2.34 -22.35 3.61
C ARG A 929 1.71 -23.67 3.18
N LEU A 930 0.82 -23.63 2.21
CA LEU A 930 0.32 -24.84 1.57
C LEU A 930 1.41 -25.39 0.64
N THR A 931 1.75 -26.67 0.81
CA THR A 931 2.79 -27.36 0.03
C THR A 931 2.21 -28.60 -0.65
N HIS A 932 2.91 -29.09 -1.68
CA HIS A 932 2.52 -30.35 -2.31
C HIS A 932 2.70 -31.53 -1.34
N PRO A 933 1.86 -32.57 -1.44
CA PRO A 933 1.97 -33.78 -0.62
C PRO A 933 3.20 -34.62 -1.00
N TYR A 934 3.59 -35.52 -0.10
CA TYR A 934 4.48 -36.63 -0.40
C TYR A 934 3.76 -37.70 -1.21
N ILE A 935 4.35 -38.16 -2.32
CA ILE A 935 3.76 -39.17 -3.21
C ILE A 935 4.55 -40.48 -3.13
N PRO A 936 3.95 -41.59 -2.65
CA PRO A 936 4.62 -42.88 -2.54
C PRO A 936 4.58 -43.65 -3.88
N PHE A 937 5.46 -43.27 -4.81
CA PHE A 937 5.51 -43.81 -6.18
C PHE A 937 5.51 -45.35 -6.26
N GLN A 938 6.18 -46.04 -5.33
CA GLN A 938 6.23 -47.51 -5.31
C GLN A 938 4.88 -48.16 -4.98
N GLU A 939 4.16 -47.63 -3.97
CA GLU A 939 2.82 -48.13 -3.62
C GLU A 939 1.83 -47.86 -4.74
N ASP A 940 1.95 -46.69 -5.37
CA ASP A 940 1.07 -46.26 -6.44
C ASP A 940 1.29 -47.08 -7.72
N ALA A 941 2.53 -47.47 -8.03
CA ALA A 941 2.83 -48.41 -9.11
C ALA A 941 2.27 -49.82 -8.85
N ALA A 942 2.29 -50.29 -7.60
CA ALA A 942 1.78 -51.61 -7.24
C ALA A 942 0.24 -51.68 -7.24
N ALA A 943 -0.43 -50.56 -6.92
CA ALA A 943 -1.87 -50.49 -6.85
C ALA A 943 -2.36 -49.12 -7.38
N PRO A 944 -2.45 -48.92 -8.71
CA PRO A 944 -2.95 -47.67 -9.28
C PRO A 944 -4.44 -47.45 -8.98
N GLY A 945 -4.94 -46.23 -9.24
CA GLY A 945 -6.32 -45.81 -9.02
C GLY A 945 -6.45 -44.63 -8.07
N TYR A 946 -7.65 -44.42 -7.53
CA TYR A 946 -7.95 -43.31 -6.63
C TYR A 946 -7.33 -43.51 -5.23
N LYS A 947 -6.65 -42.49 -4.71
CA LYS A 947 -5.95 -42.51 -3.42
C LYS A 947 -6.50 -41.44 -2.48
N ILE A 948 -6.68 -41.76 -1.20
CA ILE A 948 -6.91 -40.80 -0.11
C ILE A 948 -5.85 -41.05 0.96
N ARG A 949 -5.17 -39.99 1.41
CA ARG A 949 -4.09 -40.06 2.41
C ARG A 949 -4.19 -38.88 3.39
N SER A 950 -3.53 -38.98 4.54
CA SER A 950 -3.44 -37.89 5.53
C SER A 950 -2.57 -36.75 5.00
N GLY A 951 -3.06 -35.51 5.09
CA GLY A 951 -2.46 -34.32 4.49
C GLY A 951 -1.87 -33.32 5.47
N ALA A 952 -1.63 -33.68 6.73
CA ALA A 952 -1.01 -32.77 7.70
C ALA A 952 0.33 -32.18 7.20
N ALA A 953 1.12 -32.97 6.48
CA ALA A 953 2.39 -32.54 5.88
C ALA A 953 2.25 -31.54 4.72
N CYS A 954 1.03 -31.30 4.21
CA CYS A 954 0.77 -30.26 3.22
C CYS A 954 0.76 -28.85 3.83
N LEU A 955 0.87 -28.73 5.17
CA LEU A 955 1.05 -27.47 5.84
C LEU A 955 2.48 -27.34 6.38
N ARG A 956 3.22 -26.41 5.82
CA ARG A 956 4.51 -25.99 6.36
C ARG A 956 4.34 -24.75 7.22
N ARG A 957 4.54 -24.88 8.53
CA ARG A 957 4.49 -23.74 9.45
C ARG A 957 5.52 -22.68 9.04
N ARG A 958 5.09 -21.42 9.04
CA ARG A 958 5.93 -20.23 8.82
C ARG A 958 6.39 -19.71 10.18
N HIS A 959 7.59 -19.13 10.26
CA HIS A 959 8.14 -18.63 11.51
C HIS A 959 7.49 -17.29 11.88
N GLY A 960 7.27 -17.11 13.18
CA GLY A 960 6.65 -15.91 13.75
C GLY A 960 5.13 -15.87 13.64
N ASN A 961 4.58 -14.74 14.06
CA ASN A 961 3.16 -14.43 14.00
C ASN A 961 2.89 -13.46 12.86
N TYR A 962 1.77 -13.67 12.18
CA TYR A 962 1.33 -12.89 11.05
C TYR A 962 -0.01 -12.22 11.36
N ARG A 963 -0.26 -11.07 10.75
CA ARG A 963 -1.49 -10.32 10.99
C ARG A 963 -2.68 -11.02 10.36
N PHE A 964 -3.66 -11.37 11.19
CA PHE A 964 -4.96 -11.85 10.73
C PHE A 964 -5.83 -10.68 10.27
N ILE A 965 -6.27 -10.63 9.01
CA ILE A 965 -7.06 -9.50 8.49
C ILE A 965 -8.52 -9.93 8.33
N ARG A 966 -9.43 -9.14 8.91
CA ARG A 966 -10.89 -9.32 8.79
C ARG A 966 -11.49 -8.29 7.82
N PRO A 967 -12.62 -8.61 7.17
CA PRO A 967 -13.41 -7.64 6.42
C PRO A 967 -13.88 -6.51 7.35
N GLN A 968 -13.88 -5.28 6.85
CA GLN A 968 -14.30 -4.10 7.62
C GLN A 968 -15.77 -3.80 7.36
N ARG A 969 -16.47 -3.27 8.37
CA ARG A 969 -17.81 -2.73 8.19
C ARG A 969 -17.74 -1.45 7.37
N ILE A 970 -18.43 -1.44 6.23
CA ILE A 970 -18.52 -0.29 5.33
C ILE A 970 -19.52 0.71 5.90
N LYS A 971 -19.29 2.00 5.64
CA LYS A 971 -20.21 3.08 5.99
C LYS A 971 -21.66 2.71 5.61
N PRO A 972 -22.64 2.85 6.53
CA PRO A 972 -24.01 2.47 6.25
C PRO A 972 -24.63 3.24 5.07
N PHE A 973 -25.38 2.53 4.22
CA PHE A 973 -26.12 3.08 3.10
C PHE A 973 -27.55 3.42 3.53
N LEU A 974 -27.93 4.70 3.48
CA LEU A 974 -29.25 5.17 3.89
C LEU A 974 -30.27 5.06 2.74
N LEU A 975 -31.27 4.21 2.93
CA LEU A 975 -32.36 3.99 1.98
C LEU A 975 -33.47 5.05 2.10
N ALA A 976 -34.28 5.19 1.05
CA ALA A 976 -35.38 6.13 1.02
C ALA A 976 -36.59 5.64 1.82
N ALA A 977 -37.43 6.57 2.26
CA ALA A 977 -38.75 6.29 2.86
C ALA A 977 -39.82 5.83 1.82
N THR A 978 -39.41 5.32 0.66
CA THR A 978 -40.26 4.76 -0.39
C THR A 978 -39.76 3.36 -0.77
N PRO A 979 -40.60 2.50 -1.37
CA PRO A 979 -40.15 1.16 -1.72
C PRO A 979 -38.95 1.16 -2.69
N GLN A 980 -37.95 0.33 -2.45
CA GLN A 980 -36.74 0.25 -3.28
C GLN A 980 -36.28 -1.19 -3.54
N LYS A 981 -35.68 -1.40 -4.71
CA LYS A 981 -34.89 -2.59 -5.08
C LYS A 981 -33.41 -2.29 -4.88
N ILE A 982 -32.70 -3.20 -4.23
CA ILE A 982 -31.28 -3.10 -3.88
C ILE A 982 -30.55 -4.28 -4.52
N ASN A 983 -29.57 -4.02 -5.38
CA ASN A 983 -28.68 -5.03 -5.95
C ASN A 983 -27.24 -4.79 -5.50
N PHE A 984 -26.56 -5.88 -5.18
CA PHE A 984 -25.12 -5.88 -4.93
C PHE A 984 -24.39 -6.23 -6.24
N PRO A 985 -23.46 -5.40 -6.73
CA PRO A 985 -22.72 -5.71 -7.95
C PRO A 985 -21.93 -7.03 -7.79
N SER A 986 -21.91 -7.83 -8.86
CA SER A 986 -21.39 -9.21 -8.88
C SER A 986 -19.85 -9.35 -8.81
N ALA A 987 -19.11 -8.27 -8.58
CA ALA A 987 -17.65 -8.30 -8.47
C ALA A 987 -17.21 -8.07 -7.02
N SER A 988 -16.54 -9.07 -6.44
CA SER A 988 -15.78 -9.07 -5.17
C SER A 988 -15.96 -7.82 -4.30
N LEU A 989 -17.10 -7.75 -3.62
CA LEU A 989 -17.34 -6.69 -2.64
C LEU A 989 -16.48 -6.98 -1.41
N ALA A 990 -15.54 -6.10 -1.13
CA ALA A 990 -14.69 -6.20 0.04
C ALA A 990 -15.35 -5.43 1.20
N GLY A 991 -15.65 -6.13 2.31
CA GLY A 991 -16.22 -5.53 3.52
C GLY A 991 -17.65 -5.99 3.83
N ILE A 992 -18.13 -5.61 5.01
CA ILE A 992 -19.47 -5.91 5.53
C ILE A 992 -20.34 -4.69 5.30
N HIS A 993 -21.33 -4.78 4.41
CA HIS A 993 -22.22 -3.65 4.11
C HIS A 993 -23.24 -3.45 5.23
N ALA A 994 -23.73 -2.22 5.40
CA ALA A 994 -24.85 -1.95 6.32
C ALA A 994 -25.94 -1.17 5.56
N LEU A 995 -27.17 -1.68 5.57
CA LEU A 995 -28.33 -1.02 4.96
C LEU A 995 -29.20 -0.42 6.05
N HIS A 996 -29.41 0.89 5.98
CA HIS A 996 -30.26 1.63 6.92
C HIS A 996 -31.59 1.99 6.26
N GLY A 997 -32.67 1.35 6.72
CA GLY A 997 -34.03 1.61 6.27
C GLY A 997 -34.66 2.88 6.88
N GLN A 998 -35.76 3.31 6.27
CA GLN A 998 -36.61 4.43 6.71
C GLN A 998 -38.09 4.03 6.72
N ALA A 999 -38.43 2.95 7.42
CA ALA A 999 -39.80 2.47 7.64
C ALA A 999 -40.58 2.23 6.34
N SER A 1000 -39.94 1.55 5.38
CA SER A 1000 -40.48 1.25 4.05
C SER A 1000 -40.24 -0.23 3.69
N SER A 1001 -40.57 -0.63 2.46
CA SER A 1001 -40.35 -1.98 1.93
C SER A 1001 -39.14 -2.05 1.00
N TYR A 1002 -38.28 -3.03 1.20
CA TYR A 1002 -37.02 -3.15 0.47
C TYR A 1002 -36.83 -4.56 -0.10
N ASP A 1003 -36.64 -4.65 -1.42
CA ASP A 1003 -36.33 -5.90 -2.12
C ASP A 1003 -34.82 -5.99 -2.32
N VAL A 1004 -34.18 -6.91 -1.61
CA VAL A 1004 -32.72 -7.05 -1.54
C VAL A 1004 -32.26 -8.23 -2.36
N TYR A 1005 -31.34 -8.01 -3.29
CA TYR A 1005 -30.79 -9.01 -4.21
C TYR A 1005 -29.28 -9.15 -3.97
N PRO A 1006 -28.84 -9.98 -3.00
CA PRO A 1006 -27.44 -10.17 -2.68
C PRO A 1006 -26.69 -10.94 -3.75
N ALA A 1007 -25.42 -10.61 -3.93
CA ALA A 1007 -24.46 -11.42 -4.69
C ALA A 1007 -23.83 -12.49 -3.79
N SER A 1008 -23.35 -13.57 -4.39
CA SER A 1008 -22.69 -14.66 -3.66
C SER A 1008 -21.50 -14.16 -2.84
N ASN A 1009 -21.31 -14.75 -1.65
CA ASN A 1009 -20.28 -14.39 -0.67
C ASN A 1009 -20.32 -12.93 -0.15
N THR A 1010 -21.46 -12.25 -0.27
CA THR A 1010 -21.67 -10.95 0.38
C THR A 1010 -22.05 -11.13 1.85
N THR A 1011 -21.53 -10.26 2.72
CA THR A 1011 -22.03 -10.11 4.09
C THR A 1011 -22.58 -8.71 4.30
N PHE A 1012 -23.78 -8.58 4.87
CA PHE A 1012 -24.38 -7.28 5.15
C PHE A 1012 -25.32 -7.29 6.36
N SER A 1013 -25.51 -6.13 6.99
CA SER A 1013 -26.48 -5.95 8.08
C SER A 1013 -27.68 -5.09 7.64
N LEU A 1014 -28.81 -5.30 8.31
CA LEU A 1014 -30.06 -4.58 8.08
C LEU A 1014 -30.48 -3.89 9.38
N SER A 1015 -30.81 -2.61 9.32
CA SER A 1015 -31.45 -1.93 10.46
C SER A 1015 -32.29 -0.73 10.04
N THR A 1016 -33.26 -0.35 10.87
CA THR A 1016 -34.01 0.90 10.77
C THR A 1016 -33.68 1.75 11.99
N PRO A 1017 -32.71 2.69 11.90
CA PRO A 1017 -32.29 3.50 13.05
C PRO A 1017 -33.44 4.27 13.71
N GLY A 1018 -34.44 4.68 12.91
CA GLY A 1018 -35.65 5.33 13.40
C GLY A 1018 -36.51 4.43 14.30
N ALA A 1019 -36.53 3.11 14.05
CA ALA A 1019 -37.24 2.15 14.88
C ALA A 1019 -36.54 1.94 16.23
N VAL A 1020 -35.21 1.78 16.21
CA VAL A 1020 -34.37 1.65 17.43
C VAL A 1020 -34.54 2.87 18.34
N THR A 1021 -34.58 4.06 17.75
CA THR A 1021 -34.79 5.35 18.47
C THR A 1021 -36.25 5.69 18.72
N GLN A 1022 -37.20 4.84 18.31
CA GLN A 1022 -38.65 5.03 18.44
C GLN A 1022 -39.21 6.29 17.76
N THR A 1023 -38.54 6.76 16.70
CA THR A 1023 -38.95 7.90 15.88
C THR A 1023 -39.69 7.47 14.60
N SER A 1024 -39.64 6.18 14.23
CA SER A 1024 -40.39 5.59 13.11
C SER A 1024 -40.79 4.14 13.41
N ASN A 1025 -41.59 3.54 12.53
CA ASN A 1025 -41.72 2.08 12.47
C ASN A 1025 -40.43 1.44 11.93
N ALA A 1026 -40.32 0.10 12.03
CA ALA A 1026 -39.27 -0.67 11.38
C ALA A 1026 -39.59 -0.92 9.90
N SER A 1027 -38.62 -1.41 9.14
CA SER A 1027 -38.76 -1.66 7.72
C SER A 1027 -39.13 -3.12 7.44
N THR A 1028 -39.64 -3.36 6.24
CA THR A 1028 -39.92 -4.71 5.73
C THR A 1028 -38.91 -5.05 4.64
N TRP A 1029 -38.22 -6.17 4.79
CA TRP A 1029 -37.12 -6.61 3.91
C TRP A 1029 -37.48 -7.95 3.27
N THR A 1030 -37.37 -8.06 1.96
CA THR A 1030 -37.42 -9.35 1.26
C THR A 1030 -36.10 -9.62 0.55
N ILE A 1031 -35.42 -10.70 0.92
CA ILE A 1031 -34.14 -11.13 0.37
C ILE A 1031 -34.41 -12.13 -0.75
N TYR A 1032 -34.04 -11.79 -1.98
CA TYR A 1032 -34.22 -12.61 -3.17
C TYR A 1032 -32.92 -13.29 -3.57
N SER A 1033 -32.95 -14.62 -3.67
CA SER A 1033 -31.78 -15.43 -4.08
C SER A 1033 -31.48 -15.44 -5.58
N SER A 1034 -32.17 -14.63 -6.40
CA SER A 1034 -32.07 -14.72 -7.86
C SER A 1034 -30.73 -14.26 -8.46
N GLU A 1035 -29.97 -13.45 -7.73
CA GLU A 1035 -28.63 -12.97 -8.15
C GLU A 1035 -27.48 -13.82 -7.56
N LEU A 1036 -27.80 -14.84 -6.76
CA LEU A 1036 -26.82 -15.80 -6.27
C LEU A 1036 -26.46 -16.77 -7.40
N THR A 1037 -25.17 -17.09 -7.52
CA THR A 1037 -24.69 -18.04 -8.55
C THR A 1037 -25.11 -19.47 -8.27
N GLU A 1038 -25.40 -19.78 -7.00
CA GLU A 1038 -25.87 -21.05 -6.52
C GLU A 1038 -27.41 -21.10 -6.42
N THR A 1039 -27.97 -22.29 -6.67
CA THR A 1039 -29.39 -22.54 -6.45
C THR A 1039 -29.67 -22.60 -4.95
N VAL A 1040 -30.57 -21.73 -4.47
CA VAL A 1040 -31.00 -21.68 -3.07
C VAL A 1040 -32.33 -22.39 -2.90
N THR A 1041 -32.31 -23.49 -2.15
CA THR A 1041 -33.49 -24.15 -1.63
C THR A 1041 -33.63 -23.89 -0.14
N ARG A 1042 -34.64 -24.47 0.53
CA ARG A 1042 -34.79 -24.40 1.99
C ARG A 1042 -33.53 -24.86 2.73
N ASN A 1043 -32.79 -25.84 2.20
CA ASN A 1043 -31.60 -26.41 2.86
C ASN A 1043 -30.39 -25.47 2.87
N GLU A 1044 -30.40 -24.44 2.02
CA GLU A 1044 -29.38 -23.39 1.93
C GLU A 1044 -29.77 -22.14 2.72
N ILE A 1045 -30.90 -22.15 3.43
CA ILE A 1045 -31.32 -21.09 4.36
C ILE A 1045 -31.07 -21.57 5.79
N GLN A 1046 -30.20 -20.88 6.53
CA GLN A 1046 -29.91 -21.17 7.94
C GLN A 1046 -30.10 -19.92 8.79
N LEU A 1047 -30.67 -20.10 9.97
CA LEU A 1047 -30.98 -19.03 10.90
C LEU A 1047 -30.34 -19.36 12.25
N THR A 1048 -29.65 -18.37 12.81
CA THR A 1048 -29.16 -18.34 14.20
C THR A 1048 -29.66 -17.06 14.87
N SER A 1049 -29.37 -16.89 16.17
CA SER A 1049 -29.71 -15.66 16.90
C SER A 1049 -29.13 -14.40 16.27
N GLU A 1050 -27.93 -14.50 15.68
CA GLU A 1050 -27.17 -13.35 15.16
C GLU A 1050 -27.20 -13.25 13.63
N ASN A 1051 -27.30 -14.38 12.93
CA ASN A 1051 -27.07 -14.45 11.48
C ASN A 1051 -28.18 -15.22 10.75
N LEU A 1052 -28.54 -14.70 9.57
CA LEU A 1052 -29.34 -15.38 8.57
C LEU A 1052 -28.48 -15.66 7.35
N GLN A 1053 -28.23 -16.92 7.04
CA GLN A 1053 -27.53 -17.35 5.84
C GLN A 1053 -28.52 -17.71 4.73
N VAL A 1054 -28.28 -17.21 3.51
CA VAL A 1054 -29.04 -17.52 2.30
C VAL A 1054 -28.06 -17.89 1.18
N GLY A 1055 -27.91 -19.18 0.88
CA GLY A 1055 -26.84 -19.63 0.00
C GLY A 1055 -25.47 -19.31 0.62
N SER A 1056 -24.64 -18.56 -0.09
CA SER A 1056 -23.35 -18.03 0.40
C SER A 1056 -23.44 -16.59 0.93
N ALA A 1057 -24.60 -15.93 0.82
CA ALA A 1057 -24.80 -14.62 1.44
C ALA A 1057 -25.10 -14.77 2.94
N VAL A 1058 -24.52 -13.89 3.75
CA VAL A 1058 -24.72 -13.84 5.20
C VAL A 1058 -25.30 -12.48 5.57
N ILE A 1059 -26.42 -12.51 6.29
CA ILE A 1059 -27.11 -11.33 6.79
C ILE A 1059 -26.95 -11.28 8.29
N GLU A 1060 -26.28 -10.24 8.79
CA GLU A 1060 -26.21 -9.94 10.22
C GLU A 1060 -27.56 -9.34 10.65
N LEU A 1061 -28.21 -10.01 11.60
CA LEU A 1061 -29.54 -9.64 12.08
C LEU A 1061 -29.45 -8.46 13.06
N PRO A 1062 -30.46 -7.56 13.08
CA PRO A 1062 -30.48 -6.45 14.02
C PRO A 1062 -30.61 -6.94 15.47
N SER A 1063 -29.93 -6.28 16.39
CA SER A 1063 -30.11 -6.55 17.82
C SER A 1063 -31.55 -6.30 18.25
N LEU A 1064 -32.10 -7.27 19.00
CA LEU A 1064 -33.44 -7.19 19.59
C LEU A 1064 -33.45 -6.47 20.94
N ASP A 1065 -32.30 -5.98 21.43
CA ASP A 1065 -32.14 -5.32 22.73
C ASP A 1065 -32.60 -3.85 22.70
N HIS A 1066 -33.81 -3.60 22.20
CA HIS A 1066 -34.42 -2.27 22.20
C HIS A 1066 -35.95 -2.32 22.35
N PRO A 1067 -36.60 -1.27 22.89
CA PRO A 1067 -38.05 -1.26 23.06
C PRO A 1067 -38.82 -0.85 21.79
N GLY A 1068 -38.11 -0.54 20.70
CA GLY A 1068 -38.69 -0.13 19.42
C GLY A 1068 -39.30 -1.28 18.60
N PRO A 1069 -40.02 -0.96 17.51
CA PRO A 1069 -40.49 -1.95 16.52
C PRO A 1069 -39.34 -2.75 15.90
N VAL A 1070 -39.58 -4.00 15.52
CA VAL A 1070 -38.58 -4.92 14.95
C VAL A 1070 -38.78 -5.07 13.45
N GLU A 1071 -37.68 -5.25 12.72
CA GLU A 1071 -37.66 -5.49 11.28
C GLU A 1071 -38.52 -6.70 10.89
N SER A 1072 -39.26 -6.60 9.79
CA SER A 1072 -39.90 -7.76 9.17
C SER A 1072 -38.99 -8.29 8.06
N ILE A 1073 -38.53 -9.54 8.16
CA ILE A 1073 -37.57 -10.12 7.20
C ILE A 1073 -38.18 -11.35 6.54
N SER A 1074 -38.07 -11.42 5.22
CA SER A 1074 -38.48 -12.57 4.39
C SER A 1074 -37.37 -13.00 3.44
N VAL A 1075 -37.34 -14.28 3.07
CA VAL A 1075 -36.35 -14.86 2.14
C VAL A 1075 -37.06 -15.64 1.04
N ALA A 1076 -36.75 -15.31 -0.22
CA ALA A 1076 -37.24 -16.02 -1.39
C ALA A 1076 -36.19 -17.01 -1.93
N THR A 1077 -36.59 -18.28 -2.11
CA THR A 1077 -35.76 -19.33 -2.75
C THR A 1077 -35.68 -19.15 -4.26
N SER A 1078 -34.78 -19.88 -4.92
CA SER A 1078 -34.65 -19.84 -6.39
C SER A 1078 -35.89 -20.36 -7.12
N SER A 1079 -36.73 -21.16 -6.45
CA SER A 1079 -38.03 -21.61 -6.98
C SER A 1079 -39.16 -20.57 -6.79
N GLY A 1080 -38.92 -19.50 -6.03
CA GLY A 1080 -39.91 -18.46 -5.73
C GLY A 1080 -40.79 -18.72 -4.49
N ASN A 1081 -40.47 -19.72 -3.67
CA ASN A 1081 -41.09 -19.88 -2.35
C ASN A 1081 -40.54 -18.83 -1.39
N ILE A 1082 -41.37 -18.28 -0.49
CA ILE A 1082 -40.96 -17.23 0.45
C ILE A 1082 -41.23 -17.66 1.89
N TYR A 1083 -40.20 -17.52 2.72
CA TYR A 1083 -40.19 -17.80 4.14
C TYR A 1083 -40.13 -16.48 4.93
N SER A 1084 -40.91 -16.34 6.01
CA SER A 1084 -40.70 -15.29 7.01
C SER A 1084 -39.66 -15.75 8.02
N VAL A 1085 -38.86 -14.80 8.50
CA VAL A 1085 -37.83 -15.01 9.52
C VAL A 1085 -38.40 -14.52 10.85
N GLU A 1086 -38.82 -15.45 11.70
CA GLU A 1086 -39.36 -15.13 13.03
C GLU A 1086 -38.21 -14.95 14.03
N LEU A 1087 -37.67 -13.72 14.09
CA LEU A 1087 -36.44 -13.39 14.84
C LEU A 1087 -36.46 -13.81 16.31
N LEU A 1088 -37.62 -13.72 16.99
CA LEU A 1088 -37.75 -14.08 18.41
C LEU A 1088 -37.75 -15.59 18.68
N PHE A 1089 -38.16 -16.38 17.70
CA PHE A 1089 -38.32 -17.83 17.85
C PHE A 1089 -37.23 -18.61 17.11
N GLU A 1090 -36.39 -17.92 16.32
CA GLU A 1090 -35.38 -18.52 15.44
C GLU A 1090 -35.98 -19.58 14.50
N VAL A 1091 -37.20 -19.31 13.99
CA VAL A 1091 -37.93 -20.21 13.08
C VAL A 1091 -38.14 -19.55 11.72
N LEU A 1092 -38.08 -20.37 10.66
CA LEU A 1092 -38.48 -20.00 9.31
C LEU A 1092 -39.90 -20.52 9.03
N GLN A 1093 -40.81 -19.63 8.60
CA GLN A 1093 -42.17 -20.02 8.23
C GLN A 1093 -42.43 -19.79 6.74
N LEU A 1094 -42.68 -20.86 6.00
CA LEU A 1094 -43.16 -20.83 4.62
C LEU A 1094 -44.57 -20.25 4.61
N TYR A 1095 -44.74 -19.07 4.01
CA TYR A 1095 -46.04 -18.41 3.89
C TYR A 1095 -46.44 -18.10 2.45
N LEU A 1096 -45.52 -18.26 1.49
CA LEU A 1096 -45.81 -18.15 0.07
C LEU A 1096 -45.13 -19.27 -0.72
N ILE A 1097 -45.90 -19.96 -1.55
CA ILE A 1097 -45.41 -21.00 -2.45
C ILE A 1097 -45.61 -20.56 -3.89
N ASN A 1098 -44.59 -20.77 -4.74
CA ASN A 1098 -44.73 -20.68 -6.18
C ASN A 1098 -44.96 -22.08 -6.77
N ALA A 1099 -46.19 -22.39 -7.17
CA ALA A 1099 -46.53 -23.73 -7.64
C ALA A 1099 -45.78 -24.14 -8.93
N GLN A 1100 -45.31 -23.18 -9.73
CA GLN A 1100 -44.49 -23.45 -10.92
C GLN A 1100 -43.11 -24.05 -10.60
N GLY A 1101 -42.65 -23.96 -9.36
CA GLY A 1101 -41.43 -24.61 -8.91
C GLY A 1101 -41.54 -26.14 -8.79
N TYR A 1102 -42.73 -26.71 -8.97
CA TYR A 1102 -42.99 -28.14 -8.77
C TYR A 1102 -43.35 -28.84 -10.08
N THR A 1103 -42.90 -30.08 -10.24
CA THR A 1103 -43.16 -30.90 -11.42
C THR A 1103 -44.61 -31.42 -11.49
N SER A 1104 -45.32 -31.45 -10.36
CA SER A 1104 -46.73 -31.86 -10.26
C SER A 1104 -47.37 -31.33 -8.96
N VAL A 1105 -48.70 -31.36 -8.90
CA VAL A 1105 -49.46 -31.07 -7.67
C VAL A 1105 -49.08 -32.05 -6.55
N ASP A 1106 -48.84 -33.32 -6.86
CA ASP A 1106 -48.40 -34.30 -5.86
C ASP A 1106 -47.04 -33.94 -5.25
N ALA A 1107 -46.11 -33.42 -6.05
CA ALA A 1107 -44.81 -32.95 -5.57
C ALA A 1107 -44.97 -31.73 -4.65
N LEU A 1108 -45.86 -30.80 -5.00
CA LEU A 1108 -46.24 -29.67 -4.14
C LEU A 1108 -46.83 -30.14 -2.80
N LEU A 1109 -47.78 -31.08 -2.82
CA LEU A 1109 -48.40 -31.62 -1.60
C LEU A 1109 -47.40 -32.42 -0.75
N ALA A 1110 -46.44 -33.11 -1.37
CA ALA A 1110 -45.36 -33.78 -0.64
C ALA A 1110 -44.47 -32.77 0.08
N ASP A 1111 -44.12 -31.66 -0.57
CA ASP A 1111 -43.31 -30.61 0.05
C ASP A 1111 -44.05 -29.86 1.16
N ILE A 1112 -45.35 -29.57 0.98
CA ILE A 1112 -46.19 -29.00 2.06
C ILE A 1112 -46.19 -29.93 3.29
N ARG A 1113 -46.39 -31.24 3.09
CA ARG A 1113 -46.33 -32.23 4.18
C ARG A 1113 -44.96 -32.25 4.86
N ALA A 1114 -43.88 -32.22 4.09
CA ALA A 1114 -42.53 -32.18 4.64
C ALA A 1114 -42.28 -30.91 5.49
N HIS A 1115 -42.83 -29.75 5.09
CA HIS A 1115 -42.76 -28.53 5.89
C HIS A 1115 -43.64 -28.59 7.15
N GLN A 1116 -44.80 -29.25 7.06
CA GLN A 1116 -45.67 -29.47 8.22
C GLN A 1116 -45.00 -30.34 9.28
N GLU A 1117 -44.30 -31.41 8.87
CA GLU A 1117 -43.51 -32.27 9.77
C GLU A 1117 -42.38 -31.50 10.49
N ARG A 1118 -41.84 -30.45 9.87
CA ARG A 1118 -40.82 -29.58 10.46
C ARG A 1118 -41.39 -28.40 11.25
N ASN A 1119 -42.71 -28.23 11.31
CA ASN A 1119 -43.39 -27.05 11.87
C ASN A 1119 -42.97 -25.72 11.20
N GLU A 1120 -42.69 -25.75 9.90
CA GLU A 1120 -42.21 -24.62 9.12
C GLU A 1120 -43.31 -23.96 8.26
N LEU A 1121 -44.58 -24.30 8.45
CA LEU A 1121 -45.67 -23.68 7.70
C LEU A 1121 -46.29 -22.53 8.50
N ALA A 1122 -46.48 -21.38 7.84
CA ALA A 1122 -47.38 -20.37 8.37
C ALA A 1122 -48.82 -20.89 8.42
N VAL A 1123 -49.65 -20.33 9.32
CA VAL A 1123 -51.07 -20.73 9.48
C VAL A 1123 -51.83 -20.64 8.16
N LYS A 1124 -51.56 -19.60 7.37
CA LYS A 1124 -52.10 -19.39 6.04
C LYS A 1124 -50.95 -19.25 5.04
N VAL A 1125 -50.83 -20.21 4.14
CA VAL A 1125 -49.81 -20.24 3.09
C VAL A 1125 -50.46 -19.84 1.76
N SER A 1126 -50.05 -18.71 1.21
CA SER A 1126 -50.52 -18.27 -0.12
C SER A 1126 -49.84 -19.10 -1.19
N VAL A 1127 -50.57 -19.52 -2.23
CA VAL A 1127 -50.00 -20.33 -3.32
C VAL A 1127 -50.24 -19.62 -4.64
N ASN A 1128 -49.15 -19.16 -5.25
CA ASN A 1128 -49.15 -18.47 -6.54
C ASN A 1128 -49.04 -19.48 -7.68
N ASN A 1129 -49.53 -19.08 -8.87
CA ASN A 1129 -49.50 -19.86 -10.10
C ASN A 1129 -50.16 -21.25 -9.97
N ILE A 1130 -51.23 -21.32 -9.16
CA ILE A 1130 -52.08 -22.49 -9.01
C ILE A 1130 -53.52 -22.08 -9.32
N GLY A 1131 -54.14 -22.85 -10.21
CA GLY A 1131 -55.54 -22.71 -10.59
C GLY A 1131 -56.38 -23.85 -10.02
N VAL A 1132 -57.70 -23.71 -10.19
CA VAL A 1132 -58.69 -24.75 -9.90
C VAL A 1132 -59.34 -25.16 -11.22
N THR A 1133 -59.69 -26.44 -11.39
CA THR A 1133 -60.31 -27.00 -12.62
C THR A 1133 -61.54 -26.21 -13.08
N SER A 1134 -62.25 -25.59 -12.15
CA SER A 1134 -63.26 -24.56 -12.40
C SER A 1134 -62.61 -23.18 -12.24
N ARG A 1135 -62.59 -22.36 -13.30
CA ARG A 1135 -61.95 -21.03 -13.26
C ARG A 1135 -62.57 -20.16 -12.16
N ILE A 1136 -61.78 -19.91 -11.12
CA ILE A 1136 -62.11 -18.98 -10.03
C ILE A 1136 -61.10 -17.83 -10.12
N GLY A 1137 -61.57 -16.59 -10.24
CA GLY A 1137 -60.72 -15.40 -10.35
C GLY A 1137 -60.17 -14.91 -9.01
N ALA A 1138 -59.76 -15.81 -8.11
CA ALA A 1138 -59.36 -15.51 -6.74
C ALA A 1138 -58.05 -16.25 -6.37
N ARG A 1139 -57.32 -15.75 -5.37
CA ARG A 1139 -56.03 -16.34 -4.98
C ARG A 1139 -56.24 -17.55 -4.09
N VAL A 1140 -55.54 -18.63 -4.40
CA VAL A 1140 -55.60 -19.87 -3.64
C VAL A 1140 -54.65 -19.81 -2.44
N TYR A 1141 -55.09 -20.35 -1.31
CA TYR A 1141 -54.26 -20.53 -0.12
C TYR A 1141 -54.46 -21.91 0.50
N TYR A 1142 -53.46 -22.35 1.25
CA TYR A 1142 -53.51 -23.53 2.10
C TYR A 1142 -53.53 -23.11 3.59
N ASN A 1143 -54.46 -23.65 4.36
CA ASN A 1143 -54.53 -23.47 5.81
C ASN A 1143 -53.84 -24.64 6.50
N SER A 1144 -52.67 -24.40 7.08
CA SER A 1144 -51.85 -25.48 7.66
C SER A 1144 -52.40 -26.01 8.98
N THR A 1145 -53.10 -25.18 9.76
CA THR A 1145 -53.68 -25.56 11.06
C THR A 1145 -54.90 -26.47 10.92
N ASN A 1146 -55.73 -26.21 9.91
CA ASN A 1146 -56.99 -26.92 9.69
C ASN A 1146 -56.96 -27.84 8.46
N ASP A 1147 -55.78 -27.99 7.84
CA ASP A 1147 -55.52 -28.87 6.69
C ASP A 1147 -56.56 -28.76 5.56
N TYR A 1148 -56.68 -27.55 4.98
CA TYR A 1148 -57.59 -27.33 3.86
C TYR A 1148 -57.08 -26.28 2.86
N TRP A 1149 -57.55 -26.38 1.61
CA TRP A 1149 -57.35 -25.38 0.56
C TRP A 1149 -58.57 -24.46 0.41
N GLY A 1150 -58.34 -23.17 0.21
CA GLY A 1150 -59.40 -22.17 0.08
C GLY A 1150 -59.01 -21.02 -0.86
N ILE A 1151 -59.92 -20.06 -1.03
CA ILE A 1151 -59.67 -18.82 -1.79
C ILE A 1151 -59.86 -17.60 -0.92
N ASP A 1152 -59.09 -16.55 -1.18
CA ASP A 1152 -59.10 -15.32 -0.38
C ASP A 1152 -60.40 -14.51 -0.45
N THR A 1153 -61.17 -14.62 -1.53
CA THR A 1153 -62.46 -13.91 -1.71
C THR A 1153 -63.67 -14.62 -1.07
N ASP A 1154 -63.56 -15.91 -0.73
CA ASP A 1154 -64.61 -16.70 -0.08
C ASP A 1154 -63.98 -17.70 0.91
N LEU A 1155 -63.97 -17.29 2.18
CA LEU A 1155 -63.39 -18.07 3.28
C LEU A 1155 -64.19 -19.33 3.63
N THR A 1156 -65.38 -19.53 3.04
CA THR A 1156 -66.20 -20.74 3.23
C THR A 1156 -65.96 -21.78 2.15
N LEU A 1157 -65.47 -21.37 0.98
CA LEU A 1157 -65.15 -22.28 -0.12
C LEU A 1157 -63.97 -23.18 0.25
N ARG A 1158 -64.10 -24.47 -0.03
CA ARG A 1158 -63.05 -25.48 0.16
C ARG A 1158 -62.72 -26.12 -1.18
N ILE A 1159 -61.44 -26.13 -1.53
CA ILE A 1159 -60.92 -26.75 -2.75
C ILE A 1159 -60.38 -28.13 -2.38
N LYS A 1160 -60.69 -29.14 -3.18
CA LYS A 1160 -60.04 -30.45 -3.01
C LYS A 1160 -58.70 -30.46 -3.72
N PRO A 1161 -57.68 -31.17 -3.20
CA PRO A 1161 -56.38 -31.24 -3.85
C PRO A 1161 -56.43 -31.78 -5.29
N GLU A 1162 -57.37 -32.69 -5.58
CA GLU A 1162 -57.61 -33.26 -6.92
C GLU A 1162 -58.11 -32.23 -7.96
N ASP A 1163 -58.63 -31.09 -7.50
CA ASP A 1163 -59.12 -30.00 -8.36
C ASP A 1163 -58.06 -28.92 -8.61
N LEU A 1164 -56.85 -29.07 -8.06
CA LEU A 1164 -55.76 -28.12 -8.24
C LEU A 1164 -55.00 -28.40 -9.54
N ILE A 1165 -54.59 -27.34 -10.23
CA ILE A 1165 -53.79 -27.42 -11.47
C ILE A 1165 -52.69 -26.36 -11.39
N ILE A 1166 -51.44 -26.75 -11.64
CA ILE A 1166 -50.33 -25.78 -11.75
C ILE A 1166 -50.51 -25.00 -13.05
N GLU A 1167 -50.53 -23.67 -12.95
CA GLU A 1167 -50.67 -22.82 -14.12
C GLU A 1167 -49.36 -22.80 -14.92
N PRO A 1168 -49.42 -22.99 -16.26
CA PRO A 1168 -48.21 -23.00 -17.08
C PRO A 1168 -47.50 -21.63 -17.01
N ALA A 1169 -46.17 -21.66 -17.05
CA ALA A 1169 -45.37 -20.43 -17.15
C ALA A 1169 -45.81 -19.64 -18.38
N GLN A 1170 -46.24 -18.39 -18.17
CA GLN A 1170 -46.52 -17.50 -19.29
C GLN A 1170 -45.18 -17.11 -19.90
N ASN A 1171 -44.95 -17.44 -21.18
CA ASN A 1171 -43.83 -16.89 -21.94
C ASN A 1171 -44.07 -15.39 -22.10
N THR A 1172 -43.42 -14.57 -21.27
CA THR A 1172 -43.33 -13.10 -21.43
C THR A 1172 -41.89 -12.69 -21.60
#